data_AF-H2R2U5-F1
#
_entry.id   AF-H2R2U5-F1
#
_cell.length_a   1.000
_cell.length_b   1.000
_cell.length_c   1.000
_cell.angle_alpha   90.00
_cell.angle_beta   90.00
_cell.angle_gamma   90.00
#
_symmetry.space_group_name_H-M   'P 1'
#
loop_
_entity.id
_entity.type
_entity.pdbx_description
1 polymer ?
#
loop_
_entity_poly.entity_id
_entity_poly.type
_entity_poly.pdbx_seq_one_letter_code
_entity_poly.pdbx_strand_id
1 'polypeptide(L)'
;MWGFLKRPVVVTADINLSLVALTGMGLLSRLWRLTYPRAVVFDEVYYGQYISFYMKQIFFLDDSGPPFGHMVLALGGYLGGFDGNFLWNRIGAEYSSNVPVWSLRLLPALAGALSVPMAYQIVLELHFSHCAAMGAALLMLIENALITQSRLMLLESVLIFFNLLAVLSYLKFFNCQKHSPFSLSWWFWLTLTGVACSCAVGIKYMGVFTYVLVLGVAAVHAWHLIGDQTLSNVGADVQCCMRPACMGQMRMSQGVCVFCHLLARAVALLVIPVVLYLLFFYVHLILVFRSGPHDQIMSSAFQASLEGGLARITQGQPLEVAFGSQVTLRNVFGKPVPCWLHSHQDTYPMIYENGRGSSHQQQVTCYPFKDVNNWWIVKDPRRHQLVVSSPPRPVRHGDMVQLVHGMTTRSLNTHDVAAPLSPHSQEVSCYIDYNISMPAQNLWRLEIVNRGSDTDVWKSILSEVRFVHVNTSAVLKLSGAHLPDWGYRQLEIVGEKLSRGYHGSTVWNVEEHRYGASQEQRERERELHSPAQVDVTRNLSFMARFSELQWRMLALRSDDSEHKYSSSPLEWVTLDTNIAYWLHPRTSAQIHLLGNIVIWVSGSLALAIYALLSLWYLLRRRRNVHDLPQDAWLRWVLAGALCAGGWAVNYLPFFLMEKTLFLYHYLPALTFQILLLPVVLQHISDHLCRSQLQRSVFSALVVAWYSSACHVSNTLRPLTYGDKSLSPHELKALRWKDSWDILIRKH
;
A
#
# COMPACT_ATOMS: atom_id res chain seq x y z
N MET A 1 45.87 -15.91 21.91
CA MET A 1 44.89 -15.74 20.80
C MET A 1 44.01 -14.47 20.95
N TRP A 2 44.44 -13.44 21.69
CA TRP A 2 43.70 -12.16 21.86
C TRP A 2 44.66 -10.98 21.64
N GLY A 3 45.08 -10.75 20.39
CA GLY A 3 46.06 -9.71 20.02
C GLY A 3 45.48 -8.43 19.42
N PHE A 4 44.14 -8.28 19.36
CA PHE A 4 43.47 -7.21 18.61
C PHE A 4 43.12 -5.95 19.42
N LEU A 5 43.34 -5.95 20.73
CA LEU A 5 43.14 -4.76 21.56
C LEU A 5 44.51 -4.13 21.81
N LYS A 6 44.91 -3.17 20.96
CA LYS A 6 45.96 -2.21 21.34
C LYS A 6 45.46 -1.52 22.61
N ARG A 7 46.01 -1.91 23.76
CA ARG A 7 45.74 -1.25 25.04
C ARG A 7 46.62 0.01 25.13
N PRO A 8 46.08 1.14 25.60
CA PRO A 8 44.72 1.33 26.09
C PRO A 8 43.68 1.44 24.95
N VAL A 9 42.49 0.88 25.19
CA VAL A 9 41.31 1.16 24.36
C VAL A 9 40.90 2.59 24.66
N VAL A 10 41.30 3.51 23.79
CA VAL A 10 40.91 4.92 23.88
C VAL A 10 39.58 5.07 23.13
N VAL A 11 38.50 5.32 23.86
CA VAL A 11 37.21 5.70 23.28
C VAL A 11 37.14 7.22 23.27
N THR A 12 37.28 7.82 22.09
CA THR A 12 37.06 9.26 21.88
C THR A 12 35.61 9.49 21.50
N ALA A 13 34.88 10.27 22.28
CA ALA A 13 33.48 10.63 22.01
C ALA A 13 33.38 12.10 21.61
N ASP A 14 33.13 12.37 20.33
CA ASP A 14 32.91 13.72 19.82
C ASP A 14 31.41 14.04 19.84
N ILE A 15 31.02 14.98 20.71
CA ILE A 15 29.62 15.38 20.89
C ILE A 15 29.36 16.67 20.12
N ASN A 16 28.55 16.59 19.06
CA ASN A 16 28.06 17.77 18.37
C ASN A 16 26.89 18.39 19.14
N LEU A 17 27.16 19.48 19.88
CA LEU A 17 26.18 20.21 20.68
C LEU A 17 24.99 20.72 19.86
N SER A 18 25.20 21.14 18.61
CA SER A 18 24.13 21.58 17.72
C SER A 18 23.16 20.46 17.41
N LEU A 19 23.66 19.25 17.15
CA LEU A 19 22.84 18.07 16.89
C LEU A 19 22.00 17.70 18.12
N VAL A 20 22.61 17.72 19.31
CA VAL A 20 21.93 17.43 20.58
C VAL A 20 20.82 18.44 20.84
N ALA A 21 21.11 19.74 20.68
CA ALA A 21 20.13 20.81 20.86
C ALA A 21 18.95 20.69 19.87
N LEU A 22 19.24 20.44 18.58
CA LEU A 22 18.21 20.23 17.56
C LEU A 22 17.35 19.01 17.85
N THR A 23 17.95 17.92 18.33
CA THR A 23 17.21 16.72 18.74
C THR A 23 16.30 17.02 19.93
N GLY A 24 16.79 17.73 20.94
CA GLY A 24 15.98 18.16 22.09
C GLY A 24 14.81 19.05 21.70
N MET A 25 15.03 20.04 20.83
CA MET A 25 13.96 20.92 20.32
C MET A 25 12.96 20.18 19.42
N GLY A 26 13.43 19.25 18.59
CA GLY A 26 12.58 18.35 17.81
C GLY A 26 11.66 17.54 18.72
N LEU A 27 12.22 16.87 19.72
CA LEU A 27 11.45 16.09 20.69
C LEU A 27 10.45 16.97 21.44
N LEU A 28 10.86 18.14 21.93
CA LEU A 28 9.97 19.05 22.64
C LEU A 28 8.78 19.48 21.78
N SER A 29 9.02 19.87 20.53
CA SER A 29 7.95 20.36 19.64
C SER A 29 6.94 19.26 19.25
N ARG A 30 7.40 18.03 18.96
CA ARG A 30 6.51 16.95 18.51
C ARG A 30 5.86 16.20 19.67
N LEU A 31 6.53 16.04 20.81
CA LEU A 31 5.96 15.34 21.98
C LEU A 31 5.09 16.24 22.86
N TRP A 32 5.07 17.55 22.60
CA TRP A 32 4.26 18.49 23.38
C TRP A 32 2.78 18.12 23.36
N ARG A 33 2.23 17.83 24.55
CA ARG A 33 0.81 17.53 24.80
C ARG A 33 0.22 16.52 23.81
N LEU A 34 0.91 15.41 23.58
CA LEU A 34 0.52 14.41 22.58
C LEU A 34 -0.87 13.76 22.82
N THR A 35 -1.29 13.69 24.09
CA THR A 35 -2.62 13.23 24.49
C THR A 35 -3.75 14.17 24.04
N TYR A 36 -3.43 15.42 23.71
CA TYR A 36 -4.38 16.41 23.24
C TYR A 36 -4.31 16.55 21.71
N PRO A 37 -5.44 16.48 21.00
CA PRO A 37 -6.80 16.30 21.50
C PRO A 37 -7.06 14.84 21.86
N ARG A 38 -7.85 14.60 22.92
CA ARG A 38 -8.25 13.25 23.35
C ARG A 38 -9.48 12.76 22.56
N ALA A 39 -9.45 12.95 21.25
CA ALA A 39 -10.48 12.57 20.31
C ALA A 39 -9.86 12.07 19.00
N VAL A 40 -10.62 11.27 18.27
CA VAL A 40 -10.24 10.72 16.97
C VAL A 40 -10.16 11.85 15.93
N VAL A 41 -9.10 11.85 15.14
CA VAL A 41 -8.79 12.85 14.11
C VAL A 41 -8.96 12.22 12.70
N PHE A 42 -9.13 13.04 11.65
CA PHE A 42 -9.40 12.65 10.25
C PHE A 42 -9.03 11.22 9.84
N ASP A 43 -7.74 10.91 9.63
CA ASP A 43 -7.29 9.57 9.21
C ASP A 43 -6.99 8.61 10.38
N GLU A 44 -7.03 9.08 11.64
CA GLU A 44 -6.87 8.19 12.80
C GLU A 44 -8.01 7.17 12.90
N VAL A 45 -9.17 7.45 12.30
CA VAL A 45 -10.30 6.51 12.21
C VAL A 45 -9.86 5.22 11.51
N TYR A 46 -9.23 5.33 10.34
CA TYR A 46 -8.82 4.18 9.53
C TYR A 46 -7.62 3.45 10.12
N TYR A 47 -6.55 4.19 10.45
CA TYR A 47 -5.36 3.57 11.05
C TYR A 47 -5.66 2.95 12.41
N GLY A 48 -6.57 3.55 13.18
CA GLY A 48 -7.03 3.00 14.45
C GLY A 48 -7.75 1.67 14.27
N GLN A 49 -8.60 1.58 13.26
CA GLN A 49 -9.29 0.34 12.91
C GLN A 49 -8.29 -0.77 12.53
N TYR A 50 -7.26 -0.45 11.75
CA TYR A 50 -6.20 -1.40 11.39
C TYR A 50 -5.39 -1.85 12.62
N ILE A 51 -5.06 -0.95 13.54
CA ILE A 51 -4.39 -1.31 14.80
C ILE A 51 -5.28 -2.23 15.64
N SER A 52 -6.58 -1.94 15.74
CA SER A 52 -7.55 -2.83 16.39
C SER A 52 -7.58 -4.22 15.75
N PHE A 53 -7.46 -4.32 14.42
CA PHE A 53 -7.36 -5.60 13.73
C PHE A 53 -6.08 -6.37 14.05
N TYR A 54 -4.92 -5.70 14.16
CA TYR A 54 -3.70 -6.35 14.63
C TYR A 54 -3.82 -6.86 16.07
N MET A 55 -4.38 -6.06 16.99
CA MET A 55 -4.57 -6.50 18.39
C MET A 55 -5.50 -7.72 18.48
N LYS A 56 -6.52 -7.78 17.61
CA LYS A 56 -7.49 -8.87 17.57
C LYS A 56 -7.08 -10.05 16.66
N GLN A 57 -5.96 -9.90 15.95
CA GLN A 57 -5.44 -10.86 14.96
C GLN A 57 -6.40 -11.13 13.78
N ILE A 58 -7.19 -10.12 13.38
CA ILE A 58 -8.26 -10.19 12.38
C ILE A 58 -7.76 -9.73 11.00
N PHE A 59 -7.93 -10.56 9.97
CA PHE A 59 -7.51 -10.25 8.60
C PHE A 59 -8.19 -9.02 8.04
N PHE A 60 -7.38 -8.14 7.48
CA PHE A 60 -7.84 -6.96 6.78
C PHE A 60 -6.97 -6.74 5.56
N LEU A 61 -7.56 -6.07 4.59
CA LEU A 61 -6.90 -5.59 3.39
C LEU A 61 -6.91 -4.07 3.42
N ASP A 62 -5.76 -3.46 3.17
CA ASP A 62 -5.60 -2.01 3.03
C ASP A 62 -5.11 -1.70 1.61
N ASP A 63 -5.79 -0.77 0.96
CA ASP A 63 -5.48 -0.28 -0.40
C ASP A 63 -4.45 0.87 -0.37
N SER A 64 -4.21 1.46 0.80
CA SER A 64 -3.31 2.61 0.95
C SER A 64 -1.82 2.24 0.82
N GLY A 65 -1.44 1.01 1.18
CA GLY A 65 -0.07 0.54 1.00
C GLY A 65 0.33 -0.68 1.82
N PRO A 66 1.64 -1.01 1.84
CA PRO A 66 2.14 -2.19 2.53
C PRO A 66 1.98 -2.14 4.06
N PRO A 67 2.06 -3.29 4.76
CA PRO A 67 1.61 -3.42 6.14
C PRO A 67 2.60 -2.89 7.19
N PHE A 68 3.86 -2.60 6.84
CA PHE A 68 4.89 -2.29 7.84
C PHE A 68 4.59 -1.01 8.60
N GLY A 69 4.03 0.02 7.96
CA GLY A 69 3.57 1.23 8.65
C GLY A 69 2.53 0.93 9.73
N HIS A 70 1.52 0.13 9.38
CA HIS A 70 0.48 -0.29 10.32
C HIS A 70 1.04 -1.14 11.46
N MET A 71 2.00 -2.03 11.18
CA MET A 71 2.67 -2.82 12.22
C MET A 71 3.48 -1.94 13.18
N VAL A 72 4.12 -0.87 12.70
CA VAL A 72 4.81 0.11 13.55
C VAL A 72 3.82 0.83 14.46
N LEU A 73 2.67 1.28 13.95
CA LEU A 73 1.64 1.89 14.79
C LEU A 73 1.05 0.88 15.79
N ALA A 74 0.80 -0.36 15.36
CA ALA A 74 0.32 -1.43 16.20
C ALA A 74 1.31 -1.75 17.33
N LEU A 75 2.63 -1.72 17.07
CA LEU A 75 3.65 -1.86 18.11
C LEU A 75 3.52 -0.78 19.19
N GLY A 76 3.26 0.48 18.79
CA GLY A 76 3.00 1.58 19.74
C GLY A 76 1.76 1.34 20.60
N GLY A 77 0.69 0.82 20.00
CA GLY A 77 -0.53 0.40 20.72
C GLY A 77 -0.28 -0.75 21.69
N TYR A 78 0.43 -1.79 21.24
CA TYR A 78 0.77 -2.97 22.05
C TYR A 78 1.61 -2.61 23.28
N LEU A 79 2.67 -1.81 23.08
CA LEU A 79 3.51 -1.30 24.18
C LEU A 79 2.72 -0.40 25.16
N GLY A 80 1.67 0.25 24.68
CA GLY A 80 0.74 1.03 25.50
C GLY A 80 -0.34 0.20 26.20
N GLY A 81 -0.42 -1.10 25.97
CA GLY A 81 -1.46 -1.97 26.54
C GLY A 81 -2.84 -1.82 25.88
N PHE A 82 -2.90 -1.43 24.60
CA PHE A 82 -4.16 -1.36 23.86
C PHE A 82 -4.67 -2.76 23.51
N ASP A 83 -5.91 -3.07 23.87
CA ASP A 83 -6.56 -4.38 23.67
C ASP A 83 -7.32 -4.49 22.33
N GLY A 84 -7.36 -3.41 21.53
CA GLY A 84 -8.10 -3.35 20.27
C GLY A 84 -9.59 -3.06 20.41
N ASN A 85 -10.12 -2.88 21.62
CA ASN A 85 -11.54 -2.65 21.88
C ASN A 85 -11.90 -1.17 21.90
N PHE A 86 -12.01 -0.61 20.70
CA PHE A 86 -12.54 0.74 20.49
C PHE A 86 -13.29 0.80 19.16
N LEU A 87 -14.40 1.53 19.12
CA LEU A 87 -15.21 1.69 17.92
C LEU A 87 -14.80 2.97 17.18
N TRP A 88 -14.14 2.80 16.03
CA TRP A 88 -13.66 3.88 15.17
C TRP A 88 -14.76 4.32 14.20
N ASN A 89 -15.74 5.08 14.67
CA ASN A 89 -16.94 5.41 13.88
C ASN A 89 -16.95 6.83 13.28
N ARG A 90 -16.40 7.83 13.98
CA ARG A 90 -16.45 9.23 13.54
C ARG A 90 -15.26 10.04 14.01
N ILE A 91 -14.89 11.02 13.18
CA ILE A 91 -13.95 12.08 13.55
C ILE A 91 -14.57 12.90 14.70
N GLY A 92 -13.76 13.21 15.71
CA GLY A 92 -14.19 13.92 16.92
C GLY A 92 -14.80 13.03 18.00
N ALA A 93 -14.90 11.71 17.80
CA ALA A 93 -15.26 10.79 18.88
C ALA A 93 -14.21 10.84 20.00
N GLU A 94 -14.64 10.96 21.25
CA GLU A 94 -13.72 10.98 22.40
C GLU A 94 -13.16 9.58 22.68
N TYR A 95 -11.86 9.51 22.95
CA TYR A 95 -11.22 8.25 23.33
C TYR A 95 -11.65 7.83 24.74
N SER A 96 -12.03 6.56 24.91
CA SER A 96 -12.35 5.99 26.22
C SER A 96 -11.13 6.02 27.14
N SER A 97 -11.33 5.83 28.45
CA SER A 97 -10.26 5.81 29.46
C SER A 97 -9.16 4.80 29.13
N ASN A 98 -9.53 3.69 28.49
CA ASN A 98 -8.69 2.51 28.28
C ASN A 98 -7.77 2.64 27.06
N VAL A 99 -7.99 3.62 26.18
CA VAL A 99 -7.16 3.80 24.97
C VAL A 99 -5.89 4.58 25.33
N PRO A 100 -4.69 4.01 25.12
CA PRO A 100 -3.42 4.68 25.40
C PRO A 100 -3.03 5.65 24.28
N VAL A 101 -3.74 6.79 24.20
CA VAL A 101 -3.57 7.81 23.13
C VAL A 101 -2.12 8.29 22.99
N TRP A 102 -1.42 8.46 24.12
CA TRP A 102 -0.03 8.89 24.11
C TRP A 102 0.87 7.88 23.39
N SER A 103 0.73 6.59 23.70
CA SER A 103 1.55 5.53 23.10
C SER A 103 1.24 5.33 21.61
N LEU A 104 -0.02 5.47 21.22
CA LEU A 104 -0.45 5.38 19.81
C LEU A 104 0.18 6.48 18.93
N ARG A 105 0.31 7.70 19.47
CA ARG A 105 0.89 8.85 18.75
C ARG A 105 2.41 8.97 18.91
N LEU A 106 3.02 8.23 19.82
CA LEU A 106 4.44 8.37 20.18
C LEU A 106 5.37 8.10 19.01
N LEU A 107 5.19 6.98 18.30
CA LEU A 107 6.12 6.55 17.25
C LEU A 107 6.14 7.53 16.05
N PRO A 108 4.98 7.98 15.51
CA PRO A 108 4.94 9.08 14.55
C PRO A 108 5.64 10.35 15.05
N ALA A 109 5.42 10.73 16.33
CA ALA A 109 5.98 11.95 16.89
C ALA A 109 7.50 11.86 17.05
N LEU A 110 8.02 10.69 17.44
CA LEU A 110 9.45 10.41 17.50
C LEU A 110 10.08 10.45 16.10
N ALA A 111 9.45 9.83 15.11
CA ALA A 111 9.92 9.86 13.71
C ALA A 111 10.00 11.30 13.18
N GLY A 112 8.96 12.12 13.42
CA GLY A 112 8.93 13.53 13.06
C GLY A 112 9.82 14.45 13.90
N ALA A 113 10.24 14.01 15.09
CA ALA A 113 11.23 14.71 15.90
C ALA A 113 12.66 14.43 15.40
N LEU A 114 12.96 13.17 15.08
CA LEU A 114 14.26 12.73 14.59
C LEU A 114 14.53 13.14 13.15
N SER A 115 13.50 13.47 12.36
CA SER A 115 13.71 14.09 11.05
C SER A 115 14.50 15.39 11.17
N VAL A 116 14.22 16.24 12.16
CA VAL A 116 14.87 17.56 12.36
C VAL A 116 16.41 17.48 12.36
N PRO A 117 17.05 16.68 13.25
CA PRO A 117 18.50 16.50 13.23
C PRO A 117 19.02 15.78 11.98
N MET A 118 18.21 14.95 11.31
CA MET A 118 18.61 14.36 10.02
C MET A 118 18.75 15.40 8.92
N ALA A 119 17.88 16.41 8.86
CA ALA A 119 18.02 17.50 7.89
C ALA A 119 19.35 18.26 8.06
N TYR A 120 19.76 18.53 9.30
CA TYR A 120 21.06 19.12 9.61
C TYR A 120 22.21 18.23 9.09
N GLN A 121 22.15 16.93 9.40
CA GLN A 121 23.19 15.98 8.99
C GLN A 121 23.26 15.83 7.46
N ILE A 122 22.13 15.78 6.75
CA ILE A 122 22.12 15.65 5.29
C ILE A 122 22.85 16.82 4.63
N VAL A 123 22.55 18.06 5.05
CA VAL A 123 23.20 19.25 4.49
C VAL A 123 24.70 19.31 4.81
N LEU A 124 25.11 18.83 5.99
CA LEU A 124 26.53 18.69 6.32
C LEU A 124 27.23 17.63 5.47
N GLU A 125 26.61 16.47 5.26
CA GLU A 125 27.18 15.41 4.43
C GLU A 125 27.22 15.79 2.93
N LEU A 126 26.43 16.78 2.52
CA LEU A 126 26.55 17.45 1.21
C LEU A 126 27.73 18.45 1.14
N HIS A 127 28.50 18.59 2.22
CA HIS A 127 29.66 19.50 2.35
C HIS A 127 29.30 21.00 2.29
N PHE A 128 28.15 21.37 2.85
CA PHE A 128 27.75 22.77 3.08
C PHE A 128 28.07 23.23 4.51
N SER A 129 27.91 24.53 4.78
CA SER A 129 28.27 25.12 6.08
C SER A 129 27.35 24.66 7.21
N HIS A 130 27.84 24.71 8.45
CA HIS A 130 27.01 24.49 9.64
C HIS A 130 25.83 25.48 9.74
N CYS A 131 25.98 26.69 9.22
CA CYS A 131 24.89 27.69 9.18
C CYS A 131 23.76 27.26 8.24
N ALA A 132 24.08 26.79 7.03
CA ALA A 132 23.08 26.27 6.10
C ALA A 132 22.40 25.01 6.65
N ALA A 133 23.18 24.11 7.24
CA ALA A 133 22.65 22.91 7.90
C ALA A 133 21.70 23.24 9.07
N MET A 134 22.08 24.21 9.91
CA MET A 134 21.22 24.71 10.99
C MET A 134 19.93 25.31 10.41
N GLY A 135 20.06 26.09 9.33
CA GLY A 135 18.93 26.64 8.60
C GLY A 135 17.93 25.58 8.13
N ALA A 136 18.40 24.46 7.58
CA ALA A 136 17.54 23.37 7.12
C ALA A 136 16.77 22.72 8.28
N ALA A 137 17.46 22.45 9.39
CA ALA A 137 16.83 21.85 10.56
C ALA A 137 15.83 22.80 11.23
N LEU A 138 16.13 24.09 11.32
CA LEU A 138 15.21 25.10 11.87
C LEU A 138 13.93 25.23 11.03
N LEU A 139 14.04 25.23 9.70
CA LEU A 139 12.88 25.25 8.81
C LEU A 139 12.00 24.01 9.04
N MET A 140 12.62 22.83 9.11
CA MET A 140 11.86 21.60 9.35
C MET A 140 11.25 21.54 10.76
N LEU A 141 11.90 22.18 11.75
CA LEU A 141 11.39 22.30 13.12
C LEU A 141 10.11 23.15 13.17
N ILE A 142 10.05 24.26 12.44
CA ILE A 142 8.93 25.23 12.51
C ILE A 142 7.85 25.04 11.43
N GLU A 143 8.03 24.10 10.49
CA GLU A 143 7.07 23.81 9.42
C GLU A 143 5.79 23.14 9.96
N ASN A 144 4.70 23.92 10.06
CA ASN A 144 3.44 23.54 10.70
C ASN A 144 2.83 22.24 10.14
N ALA A 145 2.88 22.01 8.83
CA ALA A 145 2.29 20.80 8.25
C ALA A 145 3.00 19.51 8.74
N LEU A 146 4.33 19.56 8.87
CA LEU A 146 5.12 18.43 9.39
C LEU A 146 4.88 18.21 10.89
N ILE A 147 4.65 19.27 11.66
CA ILE A 147 4.25 19.16 13.08
C ILE A 147 2.88 18.48 13.19
N THR A 148 1.88 18.96 12.45
CA THR A 148 0.53 18.41 12.51
C THR A 148 0.52 16.92 12.16
N GLN A 149 1.22 16.52 11.10
CA GLN A 149 1.30 15.11 10.69
C GLN A 149 2.00 14.21 11.70
N SER A 150 3.12 14.67 12.27
CA SER A 150 3.92 13.83 13.17
C SER A 150 3.27 13.64 14.53
N ARG A 151 2.44 14.57 14.99
CA ARG A 151 1.79 14.47 16.31
C ARG A 151 0.63 13.50 16.38
N LEU A 152 0.09 13.09 15.24
CA LEU A 152 -1.10 12.26 15.14
C LEU A 152 -0.71 10.83 14.76
N MET A 153 -1.67 9.90 14.90
CA MET A 153 -1.46 8.49 14.55
C MET A 153 -1.55 8.29 13.03
N LEU A 154 -0.56 8.85 12.32
CA LEU A 154 -0.46 8.94 10.86
C LEU A 154 0.88 8.37 10.38
N LEU A 155 0.92 7.88 9.14
CA LEU A 155 2.07 7.14 8.58
C LEU A 155 3.11 8.05 7.90
N GLU A 156 2.70 9.27 7.53
CA GLU A 156 3.45 10.22 6.72
C GLU A 156 4.77 10.62 7.39
N SER A 157 4.74 10.85 8.70
CA SER A 157 5.93 11.20 9.48
C SER A 157 6.95 10.07 9.54
N VAL A 158 6.49 8.82 9.66
CA VAL A 158 7.33 7.62 9.64
C VAL A 158 7.93 7.40 8.27
N LEU A 159 7.15 7.61 7.19
CA LEU A 159 7.64 7.56 5.81
C LEU A 159 8.73 8.59 5.57
N ILE A 160 8.51 9.86 5.96
CA ILE A 160 9.49 10.94 5.82
C ILE A 160 10.77 10.61 6.58
N PHE A 161 10.65 10.07 7.81
CA PHE A 161 11.81 9.64 8.59
C PHE A 161 12.66 8.61 7.83
N PHE A 162 12.06 7.53 7.31
CA PHE A 162 12.83 6.52 6.58
C PHE A 162 13.36 7.01 5.22
N ASN A 163 12.64 7.90 4.53
CA ASN A 163 13.14 8.55 3.32
C ASN A 163 14.40 9.38 3.60
N LEU A 164 14.39 10.22 4.65
CA LEU A 164 15.55 11.02 5.04
C LEU A 164 16.69 10.13 5.56
N LEU A 165 16.38 9.06 6.30
CA LEU A 165 17.37 8.10 6.77
C LEU A 165 18.05 7.36 5.61
N ALA A 166 17.31 7.00 4.57
CA ALA A 166 17.86 6.39 3.36
C ALA A 166 18.85 7.33 2.65
N VAL A 167 18.47 8.60 2.47
CA VAL A 167 19.34 9.61 1.85
C VAL A 167 20.58 9.89 2.72
N LEU A 168 20.39 10.07 4.02
CA LEU A 168 21.47 10.34 4.97
C LEU A 168 22.47 9.19 5.04
N SER A 169 21.99 7.95 5.21
CA SER A 169 22.84 6.76 5.26
C SER A 169 23.62 6.58 3.95
N TYR A 170 22.98 6.84 2.81
CA TYR A 170 23.64 6.77 1.51
C TYR A 170 24.74 7.84 1.35
N LEU A 171 24.48 9.08 1.81
CA LEU A 171 25.49 10.14 1.81
C LEU A 171 26.68 9.81 2.71
N LYS A 172 26.42 9.32 3.94
CA LYS A 172 27.49 8.88 4.85
C LYS A 172 28.28 7.72 4.24
N PHE A 173 27.61 6.76 3.61
CA PHE A 173 28.24 5.70 2.85
C PHE A 173 29.17 6.24 1.75
N PHE A 174 28.67 7.18 0.94
CA PHE A 174 29.44 7.76 -0.17
C PHE A 174 30.66 8.56 0.30
N ASN A 175 30.52 9.33 1.39
CA ASN A 175 31.64 10.05 1.98
C ASN A 175 32.65 9.08 2.63
N CYS A 176 32.19 8.04 3.32
CA CYS A 176 33.06 6.99 3.88
C CYS A 176 33.83 6.22 2.78
N GLN A 177 33.23 6.02 1.61
CA GLN A 177 33.85 5.32 0.50
C GLN A 177 35.15 5.99 0.02
N LYS A 178 35.21 7.33 0.05
CA LYS A 178 36.40 8.08 -0.36
C LYS A 178 37.60 7.86 0.58
N HIS A 179 37.34 7.62 1.86
CA HIS A 179 38.39 7.50 2.89
C HIS A 179 38.72 6.05 3.26
N SER A 180 37.71 5.18 3.39
CA SER A 180 37.87 3.81 3.88
C SER A 180 36.86 2.85 3.20
N PRO A 181 37.10 2.39 1.96
CA PRO A 181 36.24 1.42 1.31
C PRO A 181 36.24 0.07 2.06
N PHE A 182 35.10 -0.62 2.07
CA PHE A 182 34.90 -1.93 2.74
C PHE A 182 35.16 -1.98 4.26
N SER A 183 35.22 -0.83 4.95
CA SER A 183 35.27 -0.80 6.42
C SER A 183 33.95 -1.25 7.05
N LEU A 184 33.96 -1.55 8.36
CA LEU A 184 32.73 -1.86 9.09
C LEU A 184 31.71 -0.71 9.02
N SER A 185 32.19 0.53 9.08
CA SER A 185 31.33 1.71 8.95
C SER A 185 30.74 1.82 7.53
N TRP A 186 31.52 1.51 6.50
CA TRP A 186 31.07 1.47 5.12
C TRP A 186 29.93 0.47 4.92
N TRP A 187 30.09 -0.76 5.42
CA TRP A 187 29.04 -1.80 5.36
C TRP A 187 27.81 -1.42 6.18
N PHE A 188 28.01 -0.86 7.38
CA PHE A 188 26.91 -0.38 8.22
C PHE A 188 26.05 0.65 7.48
N TRP A 189 26.65 1.70 6.92
CA TRP A 189 25.88 2.74 6.22
C TRP A 189 25.21 2.21 4.95
N LEU A 190 25.89 1.36 4.17
CA LEU A 190 25.32 0.77 2.96
C LEU A 190 24.12 -0.15 3.26
N THR A 191 24.25 -1.03 4.25
CA THR A 191 23.16 -1.92 4.68
C THR A 191 22.02 -1.13 5.30
N LEU A 192 22.31 -0.10 6.09
CA LEU A 192 21.30 0.80 6.64
C LEU A 192 20.52 1.53 5.54
N THR A 193 21.16 1.91 4.42
CA THR A 193 20.45 2.46 3.25
C THR A 193 19.44 1.47 2.70
N GLY A 194 19.84 0.21 2.47
CA GLY A 194 18.93 -0.84 2.00
C GLY A 194 17.76 -1.08 2.95
N VAL A 195 18.04 -1.19 4.25
CA VAL A 195 17.02 -1.35 5.30
C VAL A 195 16.06 -0.17 5.31
N ALA A 196 16.57 1.07 5.31
CA ALA A 196 15.74 2.28 5.32
C ALA A 196 14.86 2.40 4.07
N CYS A 197 15.39 2.10 2.88
CA CYS A 197 14.60 2.05 1.65
C CYS A 197 13.48 0.99 1.73
N SER A 198 13.78 -0.20 2.25
CA SER A 198 12.77 -1.24 2.46
C SER A 198 11.68 -0.80 3.42
N CYS A 199 12.05 -0.19 4.55
CA CYS A 199 11.10 0.33 5.53
C CYS A 199 10.21 1.42 4.92
N ALA A 200 10.76 2.33 4.12
CA ALA A 200 9.99 3.36 3.43
C ALA A 200 8.94 2.76 2.48
N VAL A 201 9.35 1.81 1.62
CA VAL A 201 8.42 1.08 0.72
C VAL A 201 7.40 0.26 1.52
N GLY A 202 7.83 -0.34 2.64
CA GLY A 202 6.97 -1.11 3.53
C GLY A 202 5.91 -0.26 4.26
N ILE A 203 6.13 1.05 4.43
CA ILE A 203 5.13 1.94 5.05
C ILE A 203 4.07 2.31 4.04
N LYS A 204 4.48 2.79 2.86
CA LYS A 204 3.61 3.15 1.75
C LYS A 204 4.35 2.96 0.43
N TYR A 205 3.62 2.64 -0.63
CA TYR A 205 4.20 2.52 -1.97
C TYR A 205 4.91 3.80 -2.45
N MET A 206 4.55 4.97 -1.92
CA MET A 206 5.24 6.23 -2.19
C MET A 206 6.72 6.22 -1.79
N GLY A 207 7.13 5.33 -0.86
CA GLY A 207 8.54 5.13 -0.53
C GLY A 207 9.38 4.65 -1.74
N VAL A 208 8.74 4.06 -2.76
CA VAL A 208 9.41 3.66 -4.01
C VAL A 208 10.02 4.85 -4.72
N PHE A 209 9.42 6.04 -4.65
CA PHE A 209 9.92 7.24 -5.32
C PHE A 209 11.30 7.65 -4.80
N THR A 210 11.45 7.75 -3.47
CA THR A 210 12.75 8.06 -2.86
C THR A 210 13.74 6.91 -3.02
N TYR A 211 13.27 5.66 -3.04
CA TYR A 211 14.14 4.52 -3.33
C TYR A 211 14.72 4.58 -4.75
N VAL A 212 13.91 4.93 -5.76
CA VAL A 212 14.35 5.14 -7.15
C VAL A 212 15.36 6.28 -7.25
N LEU A 213 15.19 7.37 -6.49
CA LEU A 213 16.18 8.43 -6.40
C LEU A 213 17.53 7.92 -5.90
N VAL A 214 17.55 7.20 -4.76
CA VAL A 214 18.77 6.65 -4.17
C VAL A 214 19.44 5.66 -5.13
N LEU A 215 18.66 4.79 -5.79
CA LEU A 215 19.17 3.88 -6.82
C LEU A 215 19.75 4.63 -8.02
N GLY A 216 19.11 5.71 -8.47
CA GLY A 216 19.60 6.55 -9.56
C GLY A 216 20.94 7.21 -9.23
N VAL A 217 21.05 7.80 -8.04
CA VAL A 217 22.32 8.37 -7.55
C VAL A 217 23.38 7.28 -7.37
N ALA A 218 23.00 6.10 -6.85
CA ALA A 218 23.88 4.93 -6.75
C ALA A 218 24.38 4.43 -8.09
N ALA A 219 23.53 4.41 -9.12
CA ALA A 219 23.90 4.05 -10.48
C ALA A 219 24.88 5.06 -11.08
N VAL A 220 24.65 6.37 -10.90
CA VAL A 220 25.58 7.42 -11.35
C VAL A 220 26.93 7.31 -10.63
N HIS A 221 26.94 7.10 -9.31
CA HIS A 221 28.18 6.90 -8.57
C HIS A 221 28.92 5.61 -8.97
N ALA A 222 28.18 4.53 -9.24
CA ALA A 222 28.75 3.29 -9.78
C ALA A 222 29.33 3.49 -11.19
N TRP A 223 28.67 4.29 -12.03
CA TRP A 223 29.17 4.66 -13.35
C TRP A 223 30.49 5.43 -13.27
N HIS A 224 30.58 6.42 -12.37
CA HIS A 224 31.83 7.14 -12.12
C HIS A 224 32.94 6.23 -11.58
N LEU A 225 32.60 5.24 -10.76
CA LEU A 225 33.56 4.26 -10.25
C LEU A 225 34.17 3.39 -11.36
N ILE A 226 33.38 3.03 -12.39
CA ILE A 226 33.87 2.27 -13.54
C ILE A 226 34.90 3.10 -14.35
N GLY A 227 34.72 4.42 -14.42
CA GLY A 227 35.63 5.32 -15.12
C GLY A 227 36.90 5.70 -14.34
N ASP A 228 37.01 5.34 -13.07
CA ASP A 228 38.13 5.74 -12.22
C ASP A 228 39.36 4.84 -12.44
N GLN A 229 40.33 5.37 -13.19
CA GLN A 229 41.58 4.68 -13.48
C GLN A 229 42.53 4.59 -12.27
N THR A 230 42.30 5.32 -11.18
CA THR A 230 43.19 5.28 -10.00
C THR A 230 43.03 4.00 -9.19
N LEU A 231 41.84 3.41 -9.20
CA LEU A 231 41.56 2.09 -8.62
C LEU A 231 42.31 0.95 -9.32
N SER A 232 42.84 1.20 -10.53
CA SER A 232 43.64 0.23 -11.29
C SER A 232 45.08 0.07 -10.77
N ASN A 233 45.57 1.02 -9.97
CA ASN A 233 46.96 1.06 -9.48
C ASN A 233 47.11 0.66 -8.00
N VAL A 234 46.02 0.59 -7.23
CA VAL A 234 46.03 0.21 -5.80
C VAL A 234 45.88 -1.31 -5.63
N GLY A 235 46.64 -2.08 -6.42
CA GLY A 235 46.80 -3.52 -6.26
C GLY A 235 47.76 -3.93 -5.14
N ALA A 236 48.17 -3.01 -4.27
CA ALA A 236 49.31 -3.24 -3.37
C ALA A 236 48.98 -3.44 -1.88
N ASP A 237 47.82 -3.04 -1.34
CA ASP A 237 47.66 -3.07 0.14
C ASP A 237 46.22 -3.31 0.67
N VAL A 238 45.39 -4.07 -0.05
CA VAL A 238 44.17 -4.65 0.56
C VAL A 238 44.56 -5.98 1.21
N GLN A 239 45.24 -5.90 2.36
CA GLN A 239 45.41 -7.01 3.28
C GLN A 239 44.01 -7.47 3.71
N CYS A 240 43.54 -8.53 3.05
CA CYS A 240 42.26 -9.17 3.29
C CYS A 240 42.18 -9.66 4.75
N CYS A 241 41.46 -8.92 5.59
CA CYS A 241 41.07 -9.35 6.93
C CYS A 241 39.86 -10.30 6.89
N MET A 242 40.02 -11.40 6.15
CA MET A 242 39.24 -12.63 6.27
C MET A 242 40.26 -13.76 6.13
N ARG A 243 40.61 -14.42 7.24
CA ARG A 243 41.44 -15.64 7.24
C ARG A 243 40.68 -16.70 8.03
N PRO A 244 40.76 -17.99 7.62
CA PRO A 244 42.01 -18.70 7.82
C PRO A 244 42.52 -19.50 6.62
N ALA A 245 43.85 -19.56 6.55
CA ALA A 245 44.67 -20.65 6.04
C ALA A 245 44.33 -21.22 4.65
N CYS A 246 44.86 -20.60 3.60
CA CYS A 246 45.52 -21.32 2.50
C CYS A 246 46.50 -20.39 1.78
N MET A 247 47.64 -20.97 1.46
CA MET A 247 48.83 -20.38 0.83
C MET A 247 48.52 -20.09 -0.65
N GLY A 248 48.82 -18.87 -1.11
CA GLY A 248 48.68 -18.50 -2.51
C GLY A 248 48.55 -17.00 -2.68
N GLN A 249 49.66 -16.33 -2.99
CA GLN A 249 49.73 -14.90 -3.28
C GLN A 249 48.96 -14.59 -4.57
N MET A 250 47.64 -14.43 -4.48
CA MET A 250 46.80 -13.98 -5.59
C MET A 250 46.91 -12.47 -5.72
N ARG A 251 47.65 -12.03 -6.74
CA ARG A 251 47.55 -10.69 -7.33
C ARG A 251 46.09 -10.49 -7.75
N MET A 252 45.32 -9.75 -6.96
CA MET A 252 43.93 -9.42 -7.29
C MET A 252 43.92 -8.52 -8.54
N SER A 253 43.38 -9.05 -9.63
CA SER A 253 43.19 -8.36 -10.91
C SER A 253 42.27 -7.14 -10.76
N GLN A 254 42.55 -6.08 -11.54
CA GLN A 254 41.84 -4.80 -11.60
C GLN A 254 40.30 -4.95 -11.72
N GLY A 255 39.82 -6.01 -12.38
CA GLY A 255 38.38 -6.28 -12.53
C GLY A 255 37.68 -6.75 -11.25
N VAL A 256 38.42 -7.31 -10.28
CA VAL A 256 37.84 -7.92 -9.07
C VAL A 256 37.40 -6.85 -8.07
N CYS A 257 38.13 -5.73 -7.95
CA CYS A 257 37.82 -4.67 -6.98
C CYS A 257 36.53 -3.89 -7.35
N VAL A 258 36.38 -3.51 -8.63
CA VAL A 258 35.16 -2.84 -9.13
C VAL A 258 33.96 -3.79 -9.04
N PHE A 259 34.15 -5.07 -9.40
CA PHE A 259 33.10 -6.08 -9.28
C PHE A 259 32.63 -6.25 -7.83
N CYS A 260 33.54 -6.36 -6.85
CA CYS A 260 33.18 -6.43 -5.43
C CYS A 260 32.37 -5.21 -4.97
N HIS A 261 32.73 -4.01 -5.45
CA HIS A 261 32.00 -2.79 -5.17
C HIS A 261 30.59 -2.78 -5.76
N LEU A 262 30.42 -3.26 -7.00
CA LEU A 262 29.11 -3.37 -7.65
C LEU A 262 28.25 -4.45 -6.98
N LEU A 263 28.84 -5.60 -6.69
CA LEU A 263 28.17 -6.72 -6.02
C LEU A 263 27.70 -6.31 -4.62
N ALA A 264 28.54 -5.65 -3.84
CA ALA A 264 28.17 -5.17 -2.50
C ALA A 264 26.97 -4.20 -2.55
N ARG A 265 26.95 -3.28 -3.52
CA ARG A 265 25.81 -2.37 -3.73
C ARG A 265 24.57 -3.12 -4.20
N ALA A 266 24.70 -4.07 -5.12
CA ALA A 266 23.57 -4.87 -5.60
C ALA A 266 22.95 -5.70 -4.46
N VAL A 267 23.77 -6.35 -3.64
CA VAL A 267 23.29 -7.10 -2.46
C VAL A 267 22.59 -6.17 -1.48
N ALA A 268 23.21 -5.05 -1.11
CA ALA A 268 22.65 -4.19 -0.08
C ALA A 268 21.47 -3.33 -0.55
N LEU A 269 21.45 -2.89 -1.80
CA LEU A 269 20.42 -1.99 -2.34
C LEU A 269 19.34 -2.72 -3.13
N LEU A 270 19.49 -4.00 -3.50
CA LEU A 270 18.44 -4.78 -4.19
C LEU A 270 18.03 -6.02 -3.39
N VAL A 271 18.98 -6.87 -2.99
CA VAL A 271 18.65 -8.13 -2.31
C VAL A 271 18.09 -7.90 -0.91
N ILE A 272 18.76 -7.10 -0.09
CA ILE A 272 18.30 -6.81 1.29
C ILE A 272 16.90 -6.18 1.30
N PRO A 273 16.58 -5.15 0.49
CA PRO A 273 15.24 -4.60 0.45
C PRO A 273 14.16 -5.61 0.04
N VAL A 274 14.42 -6.47 -0.94
CA VAL A 274 13.46 -7.51 -1.35
C VAL A 274 13.20 -8.50 -0.23
N VAL A 275 14.25 -8.97 0.46
CA VAL A 275 14.11 -9.90 1.58
C VAL A 275 13.33 -9.27 2.74
N LEU A 276 13.62 -8.02 3.08
CA LEU A 276 12.91 -7.32 4.16
C LEU A 276 11.45 -7.01 3.80
N TYR A 277 11.17 -6.64 2.55
CA TYR A 277 9.81 -6.45 2.08
C TYR A 277 8.99 -7.75 2.20
N LEU A 278 9.55 -8.88 1.75
CA LEU A 278 8.93 -10.19 1.95
C LEU A 278 8.75 -10.54 3.44
N LEU A 279 9.73 -10.21 4.28
CA LEU A 279 9.64 -10.41 5.73
C LEU A 279 8.51 -9.61 6.36
N PHE A 280 8.26 -8.37 5.94
CA PHE A 280 7.15 -7.57 6.47
C PHE A 280 5.80 -8.22 6.18
N PHE A 281 5.61 -8.74 4.97
CA PHE A 281 4.39 -9.48 4.62
C PHE A 281 4.30 -10.84 5.31
N TYR A 282 5.43 -11.51 5.51
CA TYR A 282 5.50 -12.75 6.27
C TYR A 282 5.04 -12.55 7.72
N VAL A 283 5.56 -11.52 8.39
CA VAL A 283 5.14 -11.14 9.74
C VAL A 283 3.66 -10.73 9.76
N HIS A 284 3.22 -9.91 8.80
CA HIS A 284 1.82 -9.50 8.68
C HIS A 284 0.87 -10.70 8.59
N LEU A 285 1.11 -11.65 7.68
CA LEU A 285 0.26 -12.83 7.50
C LEU A 285 0.32 -13.84 8.66
N ILE A 286 1.36 -13.79 9.49
CA ILE A 286 1.46 -14.58 10.73
C ILE A 286 0.67 -13.93 11.87
N LEU A 287 0.75 -12.60 12.00
CA LEU A 287 0.04 -11.88 13.06
C LEU A 287 -1.47 -11.88 12.82
N VAL A 288 -1.88 -11.87 11.56
CA VAL A 288 -3.26 -11.61 11.16
C VAL A 288 -3.88 -12.85 10.51
N PHE A 289 -4.11 -13.88 11.33
CA PHE A 289 -4.54 -15.20 10.88
C PHE A 289 -6.04 -15.47 11.00
N ARG A 290 -6.84 -14.64 11.68
CA ARG A 290 -8.30 -14.86 11.83
C ARG A 290 -9.09 -14.22 10.68
N SER A 291 -10.27 -14.75 10.38
CA SER A 291 -11.19 -14.17 9.40
C SER A 291 -11.60 -12.74 9.78
N GLY A 292 -11.74 -11.85 8.80
CA GLY A 292 -12.11 -10.46 9.02
C GLY A 292 -12.90 -9.85 7.87
N PRO A 293 -13.27 -8.56 7.95
CA PRO A 293 -14.27 -7.96 7.06
C PRO A 293 -13.87 -7.96 5.57
N HIS A 294 -12.57 -7.99 5.27
CA HIS A 294 -12.06 -7.93 3.90
C HIS A 294 -11.64 -9.31 3.34
N ASP A 295 -11.92 -10.41 4.06
CA ASP A 295 -11.61 -11.76 3.60
C ASP A 295 -12.40 -12.14 2.32
N GLN A 296 -13.63 -11.63 2.17
CA GLN A 296 -14.54 -11.89 1.05
C GLN A 296 -13.93 -11.54 -0.31
N ILE A 297 -13.03 -10.55 -0.34
CA ILE A 297 -12.34 -10.08 -1.56
C ILE A 297 -11.25 -11.07 -2.01
N MET A 298 -10.76 -11.90 -1.08
CA MET A 298 -9.76 -12.94 -1.35
C MET A 298 -10.41 -14.19 -1.97
N SER A 299 -9.58 -15.07 -2.52
CA SER A 299 -9.96 -16.38 -3.03
C SER A 299 -10.48 -17.28 -1.91
N SER A 300 -11.33 -18.25 -2.26
CA SER A 300 -11.83 -19.24 -1.30
C SER A 300 -10.69 -20.05 -0.67
N ALA A 301 -9.59 -20.26 -1.40
CA ALA A 301 -8.41 -20.92 -0.88
C ALA A 301 -7.75 -20.10 0.23
N PHE A 302 -7.54 -18.79 -0.01
CA PHE A 302 -6.97 -17.88 0.99
C PHE A 302 -7.89 -17.77 2.22
N GLN A 303 -9.19 -17.58 2.02
CA GLN A 303 -10.17 -17.52 3.10
C GLN A 303 -10.19 -18.80 3.95
N ALA A 304 -10.06 -19.97 3.33
CA ALA A 304 -9.97 -21.24 4.04
C ALA A 304 -8.67 -21.43 4.83
N SER A 305 -7.63 -20.62 4.58
CA SER A 305 -6.40 -20.64 5.36
C SER A 305 -6.43 -19.77 6.62
N LEU A 306 -7.44 -18.91 6.78
CA LEU A 306 -7.64 -18.09 7.97
C LEU A 306 -8.43 -18.86 9.03
N GLU A 307 -8.21 -18.60 10.32
CA GLU A 307 -9.02 -19.18 11.40
C GLU A 307 -10.38 -18.46 11.53
N GLY A 308 -11.47 -19.23 11.60
CA GLY A 308 -12.82 -18.68 11.62
C GLY A 308 -13.39 -18.44 10.22
N GLY A 309 -14.57 -17.81 10.14
CA GLY A 309 -15.24 -17.53 8.86
C GLY A 309 -15.43 -18.77 8.00
N LEU A 310 -14.97 -18.71 6.74
CA LEU A 310 -15.07 -19.79 5.76
C LEU A 310 -14.34 -21.06 6.20
N ALA A 311 -13.20 -20.96 6.88
CA ALA A 311 -12.46 -22.14 7.32
C ALA A 311 -13.27 -22.97 8.31
N ARG A 312 -14.07 -22.35 9.20
CA ARG A 312 -14.96 -23.09 10.11
C ARG A 312 -16.06 -23.86 9.35
N ILE A 313 -16.50 -23.34 8.20
CA ILE A 313 -17.59 -23.91 7.39
C ILE A 313 -17.06 -25.00 6.44
N THR A 314 -15.84 -24.81 5.93
CA THR A 314 -15.21 -25.71 4.95
C THR A 314 -14.27 -26.73 5.58
N GLN A 315 -14.02 -26.64 6.90
CA GLN A 315 -13.25 -27.64 7.63
C GLN A 315 -13.87 -29.02 7.41
N GLY A 316 -12.99 -29.93 6.94
CA GLY A 316 -13.23 -31.34 6.59
C GLY A 316 -14.32 -31.69 5.60
N GLN A 317 -14.76 -30.74 4.79
CA GLN A 317 -15.53 -31.09 3.60
C GLN A 317 -14.77 -32.09 2.71
N PRO A 318 -15.47 -33.00 2.00
CA PRO A 318 -14.83 -33.94 1.10
C PRO A 318 -14.00 -33.22 0.02
N LEU A 319 -12.83 -33.77 -0.29
CA LEU A 319 -11.92 -33.16 -1.27
C LEU A 319 -12.41 -33.40 -2.69
N GLU A 320 -12.82 -34.62 -3.01
CA GLU A 320 -13.20 -35.03 -4.37
C GLU A 320 -14.70 -34.88 -4.58
N VAL A 321 -15.08 -34.05 -5.57
CA VAL A 321 -16.47 -33.89 -5.98
C VAL A 321 -16.89 -35.14 -6.74
N ALA A 322 -17.90 -35.83 -6.21
CA ALA A 322 -18.46 -37.05 -6.78
C ALA A 322 -19.86 -36.82 -7.37
N PHE A 323 -20.33 -37.71 -8.24
CA PHE A 323 -21.74 -37.71 -8.63
C PHE A 323 -22.64 -37.92 -7.39
N GLY A 324 -23.69 -37.12 -7.27
CA GLY A 324 -24.58 -37.02 -6.10
C GLY A 324 -24.13 -35.99 -5.06
N SER A 325 -22.98 -35.33 -5.26
CA SER A 325 -22.47 -34.33 -4.32
C SER A 325 -23.28 -33.05 -4.38
N GLN A 326 -23.52 -32.45 -3.22
CA GLN A 326 -24.10 -31.11 -3.08
C GLN A 326 -22.94 -30.11 -2.95
N VAL A 327 -22.94 -29.07 -3.79
CA VAL A 327 -21.87 -28.08 -3.90
C VAL A 327 -22.42 -26.67 -4.01
N THR A 328 -21.67 -25.68 -3.53
CA THR A 328 -21.89 -24.27 -3.88
C THR A 328 -20.83 -23.83 -4.89
N LEU A 329 -21.26 -23.16 -5.96
CA LEU A 329 -20.39 -22.73 -7.05
C LEU A 329 -20.17 -21.22 -6.96
N ARG A 330 -18.93 -20.81 -6.69
CA ARG A 330 -18.52 -19.39 -6.64
C ARG A 330 -17.77 -19.01 -7.92
N ASN A 331 -18.05 -17.82 -8.45
CA ASN A 331 -17.27 -17.29 -9.56
C ASN A 331 -15.89 -16.81 -9.07
N VAL A 332 -14.80 -17.27 -9.70
CA VAL A 332 -13.42 -17.00 -9.22
C VAL A 332 -13.00 -15.55 -9.45
N PHE A 333 -13.42 -14.96 -10.58
CA PHE A 333 -13.07 -13.61 -10.99
C PHE A 333 -14.29 -12.71 -11.08
N GLY A 334 -15.26 -12.90 -10.18
CA GLY A 334 -16.50 -12.13 -10.14
C GLY A 334 -16.22 -10.65 -9.97
N LYS A 335 -16.31 -9.89 -11.06
CA LYS A 335 -16.36 -8.42 -11.05
C LYS A 335 -17.82 -8.03 -11.26
N PRO A 336 -18.39 -7.10 -10.46
CA PRO A 336 -17.75 -6.24 -9.46
C PRO A 336 -17.60 -6.85 -8.05
N VAL A 337 -18.39 -7.86 -7.69
CA VAL A 337 -18.45 -8.46 -6.34
C VAL A 337 -18.36 -10.00 -6.45
N PRO A 338 -17.71 -10.72 -5.51
CA PRO A 338 -17.80 -12.18 -5.44
C PRO A 338 -19.25 -12.63 -5.31
N CYS A 339 -19.64 -13.67 -6.04
CA CYS A 339 -21.01 -14.16 -6.04
C CYS A 339 -21.07 -15.68 -6.28
N TRP A 340 -22.18 -16.28 -5.83
CA TRP A 340 -22.47 -17.70 -5.96
C TRP A 340 -23.59 -17.93 -6.97
N LEU A 341 -23.50 -19.04 -7.72
CA LEU A 341 -24.57 -19.49 -8.60
C LEU A 341 -25.83 -19.75 -7.76
N HIS A 342 -26.89 -19.04 -8.07
CA HIS A 342 -28.11 -18.95 -7.26
C HIS A 342 -29.35 -19.18 -8.12
N SER A 343 -30.40 -19.73 -7.51
CA SER A 343 -31.71 -19.84 -8.14
C SER A 343 -32.81 -19.84 -7.07
N HIS A 344 -33.91 -19.15 -7.34
CA HIS A 344 -35.06 -19.02 -6.44
C HIS A 344 -36.35 -19.26 -7.22
N GLN A 345 -37.48 -19.46 -6.55
CA GLN A 345 -38.72 -19.96 -7.19
C GLN A 345 -39.27 -19.07 -8.31
N ASP A 346 -38.90 -17.78 -8.33
CA ASP A 346 -39.39 -16.82 -9.32
C ASP A 346 -38.87 -17.11 -10.74
N THR A 347 -39.70 -16.74 -11.71
CA THR A 347 -39.45 -16.96 -13.14
C THR A 347 -39.06 -15.67 -13.85
N TYR A 348 -38.33 -15.77 -14.96
CA TYR A 348 -38.10 -14.60 -15.83
C TYR A 348 -39.43 -14.01 -16.30
N PRO A 349 -39.54 -12.69 -16.48
CA PRO A 349 -40.75 -12.09 -17.04
C PRO A 349 -40.95 -12.56 -18.48
N MET A 350 -42.20 -12.73 -18.94
CA MET A 350 -42.51 -13.21 -20.30
C MET A 350 -41.91 -12.31 -21.40
N ILE A 351 -41.86 -11.00 -21.15
CA ILE A 351 -41.30 -9.98 -22.03
C ILE A 351 -40.36 -9.13 -21.17
N TYR A 352 -39.11 -8.95 -21.60
CA TYR A 352 -38.18 -8.04 -20.94
C TYR A 352 -38.52 -6.59 -21.25
N GLU A 353 -37.95 -5.64 -20.50
CA GLU A 353 -38.21 -4.20 -20.64
C GLU A 353 -37.95 -3.66 -22.06
N ASN A 354 -37.04 -4.29 -22.82
CA ASN A 354 -36.75 -3.92 -24.20
C ASN A 354 -37.65 -4.59 -25.26
N GLY A 355 -38.77 -5.21 -24.84
CA GLY A 355 -39.77 -5.80 -25.72
C GLY A 355 -39.40 -7.18 -26.29
N ARG A 356 -38.24 -7.74 -25.92
CA ARG A 356 -37.84 -9.09 -26.33
C ARG A 356 -38.55 -10.16 -25.49
N GLY A 357 -38.92 -11.27 -26.12
CA GLY A 357 -39.51 -12.41 -25.44
C GLY A 357 -38.47 -13.20 -24.61
N SER A 358 -38.95 -13.77 -23.51
CA SER A 358 -38.20 -14.60 -22.57
C SER A 358 -38.72 -16.03 -22.58
N SER A 359 -37.97 -16.96 -21.98
CA SER A 359 -38.39 -18.35 -21.80
C SER A 359 -39.42 -18.56 -20.70
N HIS A 360 -39.63 -17.57 -19.83
CA HIS A 360 -40.46 -17.67 -18.62
C HIS A 360 -40.12 -18.87 -17.71
N GLN A 361 -38.85 -19.31 -17.76
CA GLN A 361 -38.32 -20.35 -16.89
C GLN A 361 -37.85 -19.76 -15.56
N GLN A 362 -37.45 -20.62 -14.61
CA GLN A 362 -36.96 -20.18 -13.31
C GLN A 362 -35.64 -19.42 -13.46
N GLN A 363 -35.54 -18.31 -12.75
CA GLN A 363 -34.36 -17.42 -12.80
C GLN A 363 -33.12 -18.13 -12.26
N VAL A 364 -31.99 -17.89 -12.93
CA VAL A 364 -30.66 -18.26 -12.44
C VAL A 364 -29.80 -17.00 -12.44
N THR A 365 -29.21 -16.71 -11.29
CA THR A 365 -28.52 -15.46 -11.02
C THR A 365 -27.23 -15.73 -10.27
N CYS A 366 -26.41 -14.69 -10.07
CA CYS A 366 -25.28 -14.76 -9.16
C CYS A 366 -25.57 -13.88 -7.94
N TYR A 367 -25.69 -14.50 -6.77
CA TYR A 367 -26.04 -13.83 -5.52
C TYR A 367 -24.78 -13.56 -4.69
N PRO A 368 -24.56 -12.33 -4.17
CA PRO A 368 -23.32 -11.97 -3.46
C PRO A 368 -23.30 -12.37 -1.98
N PHE A 369 -24.31 -13.11 -1.48
CA PHE A 369 -24.33 -13.61 -0.11
C PHE A 369 -24.53 -15.12 -0.07
N LYS A 370 -24.18 -15.73 1.07
CA LYS A 370 -24.40 -17.16 1.31
C LYS A 370 -25.87 -17.42 1.62
N ASP A 371 -26.47 -18.33 0.86
CA ASP A 371 -27.88 -18.70 0.96
C ASP A 371 -28.04 -20.21 0.73
N VAL A 372 -29.14 -20.78 1.23
CA VAL A 372 -29.51 -22.19 1.02
C VAL A 372 -29.83 -22.45 -0.46
N ASN A 373 -30.32 -21.43 -1.17
CA ASN A 373 -30.56 -21.43 -2.61
C ASN A 373 -29.27 -21.36 -3.47
N ASN A 374 -28.08 -21.37 -2.85
CA ASN A 374 -26.81 -21.46 -3.57
C ASN A 374 -26.34 -22.91 -3.78
N TRP A 375 -27.07 -23.89 -3.25
CA TRP A 375 -26.68 -25.31 -3.29
C TRP A 375 -27.14 -25.99 -4.57
N TRP A 376 -26.22 -26.72 -5.21
CA TRP A 376 -26.44 -27.47 -6.44
C TRP A 376 -26.01 -28.92 -6.26
N ILE A 377 -26.73 -29.86 -6.86
CA ILE A 377 -26.42 -31.29 -6.86
C ILE A 377 -25.79 -31.64 -8.21
N VAL A 378 -24.62 -32.27 -8.18
CA VAL A 378 -23.92 -32.77 -9.37
C VAL A 378 -24.46 -34.15 -9.73
N LYS A 379 -25.40 -34.25 -10.66
CA LYS A 379 -26.08 -35.49 -11.03
C LYS A 379 -25.43 -36.17 -12.24
N ASP A 380 -25.36 -37.50 -12.23
CA ASP A 380 -24.98 -38.32 -13.41
C ASP A 380 -26.18 -38.37 -14.38
N PRO A 381 -26.04 -37.93 -15.64
CA PRO A 381 -27.12 -37.98 -16.64
C PRO A 381 -27.72 -39.37 -16.86
N ARG A 382 -26.97 -40.44 -16.59
CA ARG A 382 -27.37 -41.84 -16.83
C ARG A 382 -28.16 -42.44 -15.68
N ARG A 383 -28.22 -41.77 -14.52
CA ARG A 383 -28.86 -42.30 -13.31
C ARG A 383 -29.96 -41.35 -12.82
N HIS A 384 -31.02 -41.93 -12.28
CA HIS A 384 -32.13 -41.18 -11.70
C HIS A 384 -31.86 -40.76 -10.24
N GLN A 385 -30.92 -41.42 -9.57
CA GLN A 385 -30.58 -41.15 -8.18
C GLN A 385 -29.79 -39.83 -8.03
N LEU A 386 -30.13 -39.07 -6.99
CA LEU A 386 -29.51 -37.79 -6.61
C LEU A 386 -28.53 -37.92 -5.44
N VAL A 387 -28.21 -39.16 -5.04
CA VAL A 387 -27.41 -39.52 -3.87
C VAL A 387 -26.04 -40.02 -4.31
N VAL A 388 -25.02 -39.82 -3.47
CA VAL A 388 -23.66 -40.31 -3.74
C VAL A 388 -23.60 -41.83 -3.66
N SER A 389 -22.92 -42.47 -4.62
CA SER A 389 -22.70 -43.92 -4.59
C SER A 389 -21.74 -44.32 -3.47
N SER A 390 -21.87 -45.54 -2.95
CA SER A 390 -20.88 -46.16 -2.07
C SER A 390 -20.17 -47.29 -2.81
N PRO A 391 -18.89 -47.15 -3.22
CA PRO A 391 -17.97 -46.02 -2.98
C PRO A 391 -18.27 -44.77 -3.86
N PRO A 392 -17.82 -43.56 -3.45
CA PRO A 392 -18.02 -42.33 -4.21
C PRO A 392 -17.33 -42.40 -5.58
N ARG A 393 -18.04 -42.03 -6.64
CA ARG A 393 -17.47 -41.93 -7.99
C ARG A 393 -17.08 -40.48 -8.28
N PRO A 394 -15.78 -40.13 -8.29
CA PRO A 394 -15.34 -38.76 -8.54
C PRO A 394 -15.65 -38.33 -9.98
N VAL A 395 -15.99 -37.06 -10.14
CA VAL A 395 -16.20 -36.43 -11.45
C VAL A 395 -14.85 -36.02 -12.01
N ARG A 396 -14.59 -36.37 -13.27
CA ARG A 396 -13.34 -36.10 -13.96
C ARG A 396 -13.48 -35.04 -15.04
N HIS A 397 -12.34 -34.52 -15.48
CA HIS A 397 -12.30 -33.63 -16.62
C HIS A 397 -12.93 -34.29 -17.87
N GLY A 398 -13.83 -33.58 -18.54
CA GLY A 398 -14.53 -34.05 -19.74
C GLY A 398 -15.81 -34.81 -19.44
N ASP A 399 -16.10 -35.12 -18.17
CA ASP A 399 -17.34 -35.77 -17.79
C ASP A 399 -18.54 -34.87 -18.03
N MET A 400 -19.66 -35.53 -18.33
CA MET A 400 -20.96 -34.93 -18.55
C MET A 400 -21.74 -34.92 -17.24
N VAL A 401 -22.19 -33.76 -16.80
CA VAL A 401 -22.92 -33.55 -15.55
C VAL A 401 -24.25 -32.85 -15.80
N GLN A 402 -25.23 -33.12 -14.94
CA GLN A 402 -26.44 -32.32 -14.78
C GLN A 402 -26.33 -31.56 -13.45
N LEU A 403 -26.40 -30.24 -13.48
CA LEU A 403 -26.46 -29.42 -12.27
C LEU A 403 -27.93 -29.24 -11.89
N VAL A 404 -28.33 -29.77 -10.75
CA VAL A 404 -29.70 -29.70 -10.25
C VAL A 404 -29.76 -28.77 -9.05
N HIS A 405 -30.64 -27.78 -9.07
CA HIS A 405 -30.77 -26.85 -7.95
C HIS A 405 -31.28 -27.59 -6.69
N GLY A 406 -30.63 -27.37 -5.55
CA GLY A 406 -30.85 -28.14 -4.33
C GLY A 406 -32.26 -28.02 -3.76
N MET A 407 -32.81 -26.80 -3.72
CA MET A 407 -34.14 -26.54 -3.14
C MET A 407 -35.28 -26.80 -4.14
N THR A 408 -35.18 -26.32 -5.37
CA THR A 408 -36.27 -26.45 -6.36
C THR A 408 -36.19 -27.73 -7.19
N THR A 409 -35.09 -28.48 -7.10
CA THR A 409 -34.83 -29.74 -7.85
C THR A 409 -34.89 -29.59 -9.38
N ARG A 410 -34.89 -28.36 -9.89
CA ARG A 410 -34.89 -28.05 -11.33
C ARG A 410 -33.46 -28.06 -11.88
N SER A 411 -33.31 -28.47 -13.13
CA SER A 411 -31.99 -28.62 -13.77
C SER A 411 -31.54 -27.31 -14.42
N LEU A 412 -30.26 -26.97 -14.26
CA LEU A 412 -29.62 -25.86 -14.96
C LEU A 412 -29.65 -26.11 -16.47
N ASN A 413 -30.14 -25.13 -17.21
CA ASN A 413 -30.42 -25.19 -18.63
C ASN A 413 -29.95 -23.90 -19.31
N THR A 414 -29.56 -24.01 -20.57
CA THR A 414 -29.40 -22.86 -21.45
C THR A 414 -29.92 -23.24 -22.83
N HIS A 415 -30.37 -22.25 -23.58
CA HIS A 415 -31.16 -22.46 -24.78
C HIS A 415 -31.05 -21.23 -25.68
N ASP A 416 -31.60 -21.31 -26.88
CA ASP A 416 -31.45 -20.25 -27.90
C ASP A 416 -32.44 -19.08 -27.67
N VAL A 417 -32.41 -18.53 -26.46
CA VAL A 417 -33.11 -17.29 -26.07
C VAL A 417 -32.04 -16.31 -25.62
N ALA A 418 -32.16 -15.06 -26.03
CA ALA A 418 -31.18 -14.03 -25.70
C ALA A 418 -31.29 -13.62 -24.22
N ALA A 419 -30.16 -13.42 -23.55
CA ALA A 419 -30.12 -13.01 -22.16
C ALA A 419 -30.78 -11.62 -21.94
N PRO A 420 -31.32 -11.36 -20.73
CA PRO A 420 -32.15 -10.18 -20.44
C PRO A 420 -31.42 -8.85 -20.65
N LEU A 421 -30.15 -8.75 -20.28
CA LEU A 421 -29.33 -7.53 -20.44
C LEU A 421 -28.26 -7.69 -21.53
N SER A 422 -27.80 -8.92 -21.76
CA SER A 422 -26.74 -9.22 -22.73
C SER A 422 -27.27 -9.91 -24.00
N PRO A 423 -27.81 -9.18 -25.00
CA PRO A 423 -28.52 -9.77 -26.14
C PRO A 423 -27.69 -10.70 -27.01
N HIS A 424 -26.36 -10.57 -26.96
CA HIS A 424 -25.43 -11.41 -27.74
C HIS A 424 -25.15 -12.77 -27.08
N SER A 425 -25.59 -12.97 -25.84
CA SER A 425 -25.42 -14.22 -25.08
C SER A 425 -26.75 -14.92 -24.85
N GLN A 426 -26.69 -16.21 -24.54
CA GLN A 426 -27.84 -17.05 -24.26
C GLN A 426 -28.32 -16.88 -22.82
N GLU A 427 -29.63 -16.92 -22.60
CA GLU A 427 -30.25 -16.99 -21.28
C GLU A 427 -29.88 -18.32 -20.60
N VAL A 428 -29.56 -18.23 -19.31
CA VAL A 428 -29.36 -19.39 -18.44
C VAL A 428 -30.51 -19.42 -17.44
N SER A 429 -31.14 -20.58 -17.31
CA SER A 429 -32.36 -20.76 -16.54
C SER A 429 -32.39 -22.11 -15.86
N CYS A 430 -33.28 -22.29 -14.90
CA CYS A 430 -33.64 -23.60 -14.37
C CYS A 430 -34.89 -24.09 -15.12
N TYR A 431 -34.75 -25.22 -15.84
CA TYR A 431 -35.80 -25.70 -16.75
C TYR A 431 -37.10 -26.01 -16.01
N ILE A 432 -38.21 -25.53 -16.56
CA ILE A 432 -39.58 -25.84 -16.15
C ILE A 432 -40.26 -26.51 -17.33
N ASP A 433 -40.79 -27.71 -17.11
CA ASP A 433 -41.58 -28.40 -18.13
C ASP A 433 -43.00 -27.82 -18.13
N TYR A 434 -43.27 -26.93 -19.09
CA TYR A 434 -44.61 -26.39 -19.34
C TYR A 434 -45.44 -27.28 -20.28
N ASN A 435 -44.99 -28.51 -20.57
CA ASN A 435 -45.59 -29.40 -21.57
C ASN A 435 -45.63 -28.76 -22.98
N ILE A 436 -44.58 -27.99 -23.29
CA ILE A 436 -44.36 -27.32 -24.57
C ILE A 436 -43.24 -28.09 -25.31
N SER A 437 -43.27 -28.12 -26.64
CA SER A 437 -42.35 -28.85 -27.53
C SER A 437 -40.83 -28.55 -27.41
N MET A 438 -40.38 -27.78 -26.40
CA MET A 438 -38.96 -27.54 -26.13
C MET A 438 -38.40 -28.57 -25.14
N PRO A 439 -37.59 -29.55 -25.60
CA PRO A 439 -36.95 -30.50 -24.72
C PRO A 439 -35.90 -29.82 -23.83
N ALA A 440 -35.70 -30.35 -22.62
CA ALA A 440 -34.66 -29.87 -21.72
C ALA A 440 -33.26 -30.06 -22.32
N GLN A 441 -32.45 -29.00 -22.30
CA GLN A 441 -31.04 -29.01 -22.68
C GLN A 441 -30.19 -28.76 -21.42
N ASN A 442 -30.08 -29.78 -20.58
CA ASN A 442 -29.52 -29.67 -19.23
C ASN A 442 -28.15 -30.33 -19.06
N LEU A 443 -27.47 -30.64 -20.17
CA LEU A 443 -26.21 -31.37 -20.16
C LEU A 443 -25.03 -30.41 -20.26
N TRP A 444 -24.15 -30.48 -19.26
CA TRP A 444 -22.94 -29.66 -19.16
C TRP A 444 -21.71 -30.54 -19.13
N ARG A 445 -20.70 -30.21 -19.93
CA ARG A 445 -19.37 -30.84 -19.90
C ARG A 445 -18.50 -30.07 -18.92
N LEU A 446 -17.87 -30.78 -17.99
CA LEU A 446 -16.95 -30.20 -17.02
C LEU A 446 -15.54 -30.04 -17.61
N GLU A 447 -15.05 -28.81 -17.67
CA GLU A 447 -13.66 -28.53 -18.05
C GLU A 447 -12.85 -28.01 -16.86
N ILE A 448 -11.81 -28.73 -16.45
CA ILE A 448 -10.87 -28.25 -15.42
C ILE A 448 -9.84 -27.37 -16.13
N VAL A 449 -9.69 -26.13 -15.68
CA VAL A 449 -8.83 -25.10 -16.29
C VAL A 449 -7.41 -25.22 -15.77
N ASN A 450 -7.23 -25.34 -14.46
CA ASN A 450 -5.94 -25.36 -13.79
C ASN A 450 -5.33 -26.77 -13.73
N ARG A 451 -5.16 -27.42 -14.89
CA ARG A 451 -4.60 -28.77 -14.97
C ARG A 451 -3.10 -28.76 -14.63
N GLY A 452 -2.74 -29.27 -13.45
CA GLY A 452 -1.39 -29.75 -13.17
C GLY A 452 -1.16 -31.16 -13.77
N SER A 453 0.06 -31.69 -13.66
CA SER A 453 0.44 -33.00 -14.21
C SER A 453 -0.28 -34.22 -13.59
N ASP A 454 -1.04 -34.04 -12.49
CA ASP A 454 -1.50 -35.14 -11.63
C ASP A 454 -2.97 -35.07 -11.16
N THR A 455 -3.81 -34.15 -11.69
CA THR A 455 -5.20 -34.02 -11.20
C THR A 455 -6.25 -33.85 -12.29
N ASP A 456 -6.70 -34.96 -12.88
CA ASP A 456 -7.91 -35.03 -13.73
C ASP A 456 -9.23 -35.04 -12.92
N VAL A 457 -9.14 -35.07 -11.60
CA VAL A 457 -10.28 -35.16 -10.67
C VAL A 457 -10.72 -33.76 -10.22
N TRP A 458 -12.03 -33.52 -10.21
CA TRP A 458 -12.62 -32.28 -9.71
C TRP A 458 -12.53 -32.22 -8.18
N LYS A 459 -11.78 -31.24 -7.66
CA LYS A 459 -11.54 -31.05 -6.22
C LYS A 459 -12.17 -29.75 -5.69
N SER A 460 -12.70 -29.80 -4.48
CA SER A 460 -13.24 -28.62 -3.77
C SER A 460 -12.15 -27.60 -3.45
N ILE A 461 -12.44 -26.31 -3.64
CA ILE A 461 -11.58 -25.12 -3.47
C ILE A 461 -10.36 -25.05 -4.41
N LEU A 462 -9.78 -26.20 -4.80
CA LEU A 462 -8.53 -26.25 -5.58
C LEU A 462 -8.77 -26.22 -7.08
N SER A 463 -9.82 -26.87 -7.59
CA SER A 463 -10.07 -26.94 -9.02
C SER A 463 -10.84 -25.73 -9.51
N GLU A 464 -10.27 -25.07 -10.52
CA GLU A 464 -10.95 -24.06 -11.32
C GLU A 464 -11.63 -24.76 -12.49
N VAL A 465 -12.95 -24.62 -12.59
CA VAL A 465 -13.76 -25.35 -13.58
C VAL A 465 -14.59 -24.42 -14.46
N ARG A 466 -14.88 -24.89 -15.67
CA ARG A 466 -15.85 -24.30 -16.59
C ARG A 466 -16.93 -25.32 -16.90
N PHE A 467 -18.14 -24.84 -17.07
CA PHE A 467 -19.26 -25.65 -17.52
C PHE A 467 -19.56 -25.28 -18.97
N VAL A 468 -19.33 -26.22 -19.88
CA VAL A 468 -19.60 -26.06 -21.31
C VAL A 468 -20.89 -26.78 -21.65
N HIS A 469 -21.90 -26.02 -22.06
CA HIS A 469 -23.17 -26.57 -22.47
C HIS A 469 -23.01 -27.42 -23.74
N VAL A 470 -23.57 -28.61 -23.75
CA VAL A 470 -23.25 -29.60 -24.80
C VAL A 470 -24.00 -29.34 -26.10
N ASN A 471 -25.25 -28.87 -26.02
CA ASN A 471 -26.06 -28.65 -27.22
C ASN A 471 -25.64 -27.37 -27.95
N THR A 472 -25.33 -26.29 -27.23
CA THR A 472 -25.03 -24.98 -27.83
C THR A 472 -23.55 -24.61 -27.83
N SER A 473 -22.68 -25.40 -27.17
CA SER A 473 -21.26 -25.10 -26.92
C SER A 473 -21.01 -23.80 -26.13
N ALA A 474 -22.06 -23.23 -25.51
CA ALA A 474 -21.96 -22.04 -24.69
C ALA A 474 -21.34 -22.36 -23.32
N VAL A 475 -20.52 -21.45 -22.79
CA VAL A 475 -19.89 -21.57 -21.48
C VAL A 475 -20.65 -20.73 -20.47
N LEU A 476 -20.86 -21.28 -19.28
CA LEU A 476 -21.48 -20.58 -18.17
C LEU A 476 -20.59 -19.41 -17.71
N LYS A 477 -21.09 -18.18 -17.87
CA LYS A 477 -20.33 -16.95 -17.64
C LYS A 477 -21.12 -15.96 -16.78
N LEU A 478 -20.40 -15.24 -15.91
CA LEU A 478 -20.93 -14.04 -15.26
C LEU A 478 -20.82 -12.83 -16.21
N SER A 479 -21.95 -12.20 -16.49
CA SER A 479 -22.02 -10.99 -17.35
C SER A 479 -21.46 -9.75 -16.65
N GLY A 480 -21.72 -9.62 -15.34
CA GLY A 480 -21.33 -8.47 -14.52
C GLY A 480 -22.40 -7.37 -14.45
N ALA A 481 -23.46 -7.46 -15.25
CA ALA A 481 -24.62 -6.59 -15.18
C ALA A 481 -25.57 -6.97 -14.04
N HIS A 482 -26.19 -5.98 -13.40
CA HIS A 482 -27.23 -6.18 -12.40
C HIS A 482 -28.60 -6.27 -13.06
N LEU A 483 -29.36 -7.32 -12.73
CA LEU A 483 -30.74 -7.48 -13.18
C LEU A 483 -31.63 -6.35 -12.63
N PRO A 484 -32.74 -6.01 -13.31
CA PRO A 484 -33.72 -5.05 -12.79
C PRO A 484 -34.42 -5.55 -11.51
N ASP A 485 -35.39 -4.78 -11.02
CA ASP A 485 -36.08 -5.07 -9.75
C ASP A 485 -36.77 -6.45 -9.73
N TRP A 486 -37.22 -6.96 -10.89
CA TRP A 486 -37.80 -8.32 -11.01
C TRP A 486 -36.79 -9.45 -10.75
N GLY A 487 -35.49 -9.16 -10.84
CA GLY A 487 -34.38 -10.07 -10.54
C GLY A 487 -33.63 -9.68 -9.26
N TYR A 488 -34.28 -8.90 -8.38
CA TYR A 488 -33.75 -8.47 -7.08
C TYR A 488 -32.38 -7.79 -7.12
N ARG A 489 -32.02 -7.16 -8.25
CA ARG A 489 -30.69 -6.53 -8.47
C ARG A 489 -29.50 -7.49 -8.33
N GLN A 490 -29.77 -8.79 -8.46
CA GLN A 490 -28.74 -9.83 -8.51
C GLN A 490 -27.98 -9.77 -9.84
N LEU A 491 -26.81 -10.41 -9.90
CA LEU A 491 -25.97 -10.36 -11.11
C LEU A 491 -26.45 -11.36 -12.18
N GLU A 492 -26.39 -10.94 -13.44
CA GLU A 492 -26.79 -11.73 -14.61
C GLU A 492 -25.78 -12.85 -14.91
N ILE A 493 -26.30 -14.07 -15.10
CA ILE A 493 -25.55 -15.23 -15.60
C ILE A 493 -26.00 -15.55 -17.02
N VAL A 494 -25.03 -15.80 -17.90
CA VAL A 494 -25.26 -15.98 -19.33
C VAL A 494 -24.49 -17.17 -19.88
N GLY A 495 -24.96 -17.73 -20.99
CA GLY A 495 -24.25 -18.71 -21.80
C GLY A 495 -23.60 -18.01 -22.99
N GLU A 496 -22.27 -17.98 -23.06
CA GLU A 496 -21.55 -17.35 -24.17
C GLU A 496 -20.66 -18.35 -24.91
N LYS A 497 -20.63 -18.28 -26.24
CA LYS A 497 -19.72 -19.12 -27.03
C LYS A 497 -18.27 -18.75 -26.73
N LEU A 498 -17.41 -19.77 -26.64
CA LEU A 498 -16.00 -19.57 -26.31
C LEU A 498 -15.29 -18.72 -27.38
N SER A 499 -15.00 -17.47 -27.08
CA SER A 499 -14.12 -16.61 -27.89
C SER A 499 -12.66 -16.87 -27.52
N ARG A 500 -11.70 -16.59 -28.43
CA ARG A 500 -10.26 -16.88 -28.25
C ARG A 500 -9.55 -16.07 -27.12
N GLY A 501 -10.31 -15.41 -26.24
CA GLY A 501 -9.78 -14.71 -25.06
C GLY A 501 -10.05 -15.48 -23.76
N TYR A 502 -9.05 -15.56 -22.88
CA TYR A 502 -9.26 -16.08 -21.52
C TYR A 502 -10.13 -15.10 -20.72
N HIS A 503 -11.42 -15.40 -20.58
CA HIS A 503 -12.34 -14.61 -19.74
C HIS A 503 -12.44 -15.24 -18.35
N GLY A 504 -11.85 -14.59 -17.34
CA GLY A 504 -11.90 -15.05 -15.95
C GLY A 504 -13.33 -15.24 -15.42
N SER A 505 -14.32 -14.50 -15.93
CA SER A 505 -15.72 -14.61 -15.50
C SER A 505 -16.43 -15.92 -15.90
N THR A 506 -15.77 -16.79 -16.68
CA THR A 506 -16.24 -18.14 -17.03
C THR A 506 -15.82 -19.21 -16.02
N VAL A 507 -14.94 -18.87 -15.08
CA VAL A 507 -14.30 -19.82 -14.17
C VAL A 507 -15.03 -19.85 -12.84
N TRP A 508 -15.38 -21.07 -12.42
CA TRP A 508 -16.10 -21.37 -11.20
C TRP A 508 -15.26 -22.26 -10.28
N ASN A 509 -15.51 -22.17 -8.98
CA ASN A 509 -14.88 -22.98 -7.95
C ASN A 509 -15.94 -23.50 -6.98
N VAL A 510 -15.76 -24.73 -6.49
CA VAL A 510 -16.59 -25.30 -5.43
C VAL A 510 -16.08 -24.81 -4.08
N GLU A 511 -16.88 -23.99 -3.40
CA GLU A 511 -16.50 -23.44 -2.10
C GLU A 511 -16.90 -24.37 -0.96
N GLU A 512 -18.18 -24.70 -0.88
CA GLU A 512 -18.75 -25.63 0.10
C GLU A 512 -19.16 -26.92 -0.60
N HIS A 513 -18.89 -28.06 0.04
CA HIS A 513 -19.12 -29.38 -0.53
C HIS A 513 -19.57 -30.38 0.54
N ARG A 514 -20.57 -31.20 0.22
CA ARG A 514 -21.00 -32.34 1.04
C ARG A 514 -21.47 -33.50 0.17
N TYR A 515 -21.31 -34.73 0.66
CA TYR A 515 -21.89 -35.90 0.02
C TYR A 515 -23.37 -36.00 0.38
N GLY A 516 -24.27 -35.95 -0.61
CA GLY A 516 -25.70 -36.14 -0.40
C GLY A 516 -25.99 -37.59 -0.02
N ALA A 517 -26.65 -37.80 1.12
CA ALA A 517 -27.05 -39.11 1.63
C ALA A 517 -28.56 -39.35 1.55
N SER A 518 -29.38 -38.29 1.69
CA SER A 518 -30.85 -38.41 1.68
C SER A 518 -31.46 -38.52 0.29
N GLN A 519 -32.41 -39.45 0.14
CA GLN A 519 -33.20 -39.65 -1.09
C GLN A 519 -34.44 -38.75 -1.13
N GLU A 520 -35.09 -38.51 0.03
CA GLU A 520 -36.33 -37.74 0.11
C GLU A 520 -36.10 -36.22 0.07
N GLN A 521 -37.01 -35.48 -0.58
CA GLN A 521 -36.89 -34.02 -0.71
C GLN A 521 -36.90 -33.30 0.65
N ARG A 522 -37.80 -33.66 1.55
CA ARG A 522 -37.91 -33.03 2.89
C ARG A 522 -36.67 -33.25 3.76
N GLU A 523 -36.06 -34.42 3.65
CA GLU A 523 -34.82 -34.75 4.38
C GLU A 523 -33.64 -34.00 3.79
N ARG A 524 -33.55 -33.88 2.46
CA ARG A 524 -32.53 -33.04 1.80
C ARG A 524 -32.64 -31.57 2.16
N GLU A 525 -33.85 -31.03 2.23
CA GLU A 525 -34.06 -29.65 2.69
C GLU A 525 -33.52 -29.48 4.12
N ARG A 526 -33.81 -30.42 5.03
CA ARG A 526 -33.27 -30.42 6.40
C ARG A 526 -31.74 -30.58 6.44
N GLU A 527 -31.18 -31.46 5.60
CA GLU A 527 -29.74 -31.63 5.45
C GLU A 527 -29.09 -30.32 4.98
N LEU A 528 -29.67 -29.65 3.99
CA LEU A 528 -29.17 -28.38 3.46
C LEU A 528 -29.12 -27.29 4.53
N HIS A 529 -30.08 -27.28 5.46
CA HIS A 529 -30.12 -26.39 6.61
C HIS A 529 -29.16 -26.77 7.76
N SER A 530 -28.61 -27.99 7.76
CA SER A 530 -27.69 -28.45 8.81
C SER A 530 -26.23 -28.04 8.52
N PRO A 531 -25.43 -27.70 9.57
CA PRO A 531 -24.02 -27.34 9.40
C PRO A 531 -23.17 -28.57 9.06
N ALA A 532 -22.31 -28.45 8.04
CA ALA A 532 -21.33 -29.49 7.70
C ALA A 532 -20.22 -29.56 8.79
N GLN A 533 -19.93 -30.74 9.31
CA GLN A 533 -18.85 -30.99 10.27
C GLN A 533 -18.08 -32.25 9.89
N VAL A 534 -16.83 -32.11 9.46
CA VAL A 534 -15.78 -33.15 9.49
C VAL A 534 -14.43 -32.40 9.59
N ASP A 535 -13.31 -33.05 9.94
CA ASP A 535 -12.01 -32.40 10.16
C ASP A 535 -10.98 -32.67 9.05
N VAL A 536 -10.53 -31.62 8.33
CA VAL A 536 -9.29 -31.61 7.54
C VAL A 536 -8.75 -30.17 7.46
N THR A 537 -7.46 -29.98 7.79
CA THR A 537 -6.73 -28.71 7.67
C THR A 537 -6.02 -28.59 6.32
N ARG A 538 -6.02 -27.38 5.74
CA ARG A 538 -5.30 -27.06 4.49
C ARG A 538 -4.28 -25.95 4.75
N ASN A 539 -3.04 -26.16 4.32
CA ASN A 539 -1.97 -25.17 4.44
C ASN A 539 -1.60 -24.60 3.07
N LEU A 540 -1.96 -23.33 2.82
CA LEU A 540 -1.45 -22.58 1.67
C LEU A 540 -0.01 -22.12 1.91
N SER A 541 0.80 -22.16 0.86
CA SER A 541 2.17 -21.64 0.91
C SER A 541 2.15 -20.12 1.16
N PHE A 542 3.21 -19.60 1.81
CA PHE A 542 3.35 -18.16 2.01
C PHE A 542 3.39 -17.39 0.68
N MET A 543 4.12 -17.90 -0.33
CA MET A 543 4.26 -17.19 -1.60
C MET A 543 2.94 -17.06 -2.36
N ALA A 544 2.06 -18.07 -2.30
CA ALA A 544 0.73 -17.98 -2.88
C ALA A 544 -0.12 -16.91 -2.18
N ARG A 545 -0.10 -16.90 -0.84
CA ARG A 545 -0.81 -15.88 -0.03
C ARG A 545 -0.26 -14.47 -0.29
N PHE A 546 1.06 -14.33 -0.35
CA PHE A 546 1.73 -13.07 -0.64
C PHE A 546 1.38 -12.55 -2.04
N SER A 547 1.51 -13.37 -3.09
CA SER A 547 1.22 -12.93 -4.46
C SER A 547 -0.24 -12.55 -4.65
N GLU A 548 -1.15 -13.30 -4.03
CA GLU A 548 -2.57 -12.97 -4.08
C GLU A 548 -2.86 -11.65 -3.37
N LEU A 549 -2.37 -11.49 -2.14
CA LEU A 549 -2.54 -10.26 -1.36
C LEU A 549 -2.00 -9.03 -2.12
N GLN A 550 -0.78 -9.14 -2.66
CA GLN A 550 -0.14 -8.07 -3.45
C GLN A 550 -0.96 -7.69 -4.68
N TRP A 551 -1.42 -8.69 -5.44
CA TRP A 551 -2.25 -8.44 -6.60
C TRP A 551 -3.54 -7.74 -6.23
N ARG A 552 -4.19 -8.16 -5.13
CA ARG A 552 -5.43 -7.52 -4.64
C ARG A 552 -5.17 -6.07 -4.23
N MET A 553 -4.13 -5.79 -3.45
CA MET A 553 -3.77 -4.44 -3.05
C MET A 553 -3.52 -3.49 -4.24
N LEU A 554 -2.96 -4.00 -5.34
CA LEU A 554 -2.69 -3.20 -6.54
C LEU A 554 -3.91 -3.10 -7.49
N ALA A 555 -4.75 -4.13 -7.56
CA ALA A 555 -5.86 -4.22 -8.50
C ALA A 555 -7.18 -3.68 -7.95
N LEU A 556 -7.33 -3.59 -6.62
CA LEU A 556 -8.48 -2.95 -5.99
C LEU A 556 -8.52 -1.48 -6.38
N ARG A 557 -9.60 -1.11 -7.05
CA ARG A 557 -10.00 0.27 -7.29
C ARG A 557 -11.10 0.55 -6.28
N SER A 558 -10.86 1.44 -5.33
CA SER A 558 -11.92 2.01 -4.52
C SER A 558 -12.88 2.77 -5.44
N ASP A 559 -14.19 2.74 -5.17
CA ASP A 559 -15.12 3.63 -5.86
C ASP A 559 -14.66 5.07 -5.67
N ASP A 560 -14.47 5.80 -6.77
CA ASP A 560 -13.97 7.17 -6.83
C ASP A 560 -15.01 8.17 -6.30
N SER A 561 -15.45 8.02 -5.06
CA SER A 561 -16.23 9.06 -4.41
C SER A 561 -15.31 10.25 -4.14
N GLU A 562 -15.49 11.35 -4.87
CA GLU A 562 -14.74 12.59 -4.65
C GLU A 562 -14.93 13.07 -3.21
N HIS A 563 -13.85 13.04 -2.44
CA HIS A 563 -13.85 13.53 -1.07
C HIS A 563 -13.74 15.06 -1.05
N LYS A 564 -14.48 15.74 -0.16
CA LYS A 564 -14.51 17.22 -0.11
C LYS A 564 -13.12 17.87 0.01
N TYR A 565 -12.23 17.27 0.80
CA TYR A 565 -10.86 17.75 1.01
C TYR A 565 -9.84 17.15 0.03
N SER A 566 -10.29 16.47 -1.03
CA SER A 566 -9.39 16.03 -2.10
C SER A 566 -8.78 17.26 -2.80
N SER A 567 -7.55 17.12 -3.27
CA SER A 567 -6.82 18.24 -3.88
C SER A 567 -5.96 17.81 -5.04
N SER A 568 -5.75 18.73 -5.98
CA SER A 568 -4.94 18.49 -7.17
C SER A 568 -3.45 18.75 -6.90
N PRO A 569 -2.53 18.08 -7.63
CA PRO A 569 -1.09 18.30 -7.45
C PRO A 569 -0.64 19.76 -7.63
N LEU A 570 -1.33 20.56 -8.45
CA LEU A 570 -0.97 21.96 -8.69
C LEU A 570 -1.26 22.84 -7.47
N GLU A 571 -2.36 22.60 -6.77
CA GLU A 571 -2.76 23.32 -5.56
C GLU A 571 -1.78 23.12 -4.40
N TRP A 572 -1.02 22.03 -4.41
CA TRP A 572 -0.05 21.74 -3.36
C TRP A 572 1.13 22.71 -3.39
N VAL A 573 1.61 23.13 -4.56
CA VAL A 573 2.78 24.00 -4.69
C VAL A 573 2.47 25.42 -4.20
N THR A 574 1.25 25.88 -4.43
CA THR A 574 0.78 27.20 -4.00
C THR A 574 0.21 27.17 -2.58
N LEU A 575 -0.02 26.00 -1.98
CA LEU A 575 -0.75 25.85 -0.72
C LEU A 575 -2.14 26.49 -0.80
N ASP A 576 -2.88 26.19 -1.86
CA ASP A 576 -4.25 26.67 -2.04
C ASP A 576 -5.27 25.82 -1.26
N THR A 577 -4.91 24.58 -0.92
CA THR A 577 -5.79 23.68 -0.14
C THR A 577 -5.30 23.47 1.28
N ASN A 578 -6.24 23.22 2.19
CA ASN A 578 -6.01 22.80 3.56
C ASN A 578 -6.97 21.66 3.92
N ILE A 579 -6.62 20.86 4.92
CA ILE A 579 -7.49 19.75 5.37
C ILE A 579 -7.85 20.00 6.83
N ALA A 580 -9.15 20.00 7.15
CA ALA A 580 -9.61 20.07 8.54
C ALA A 580 -9.49 18.70 9.19
N TYR A 581 -8.64 18.60 10.21
CA TYR A 581 -8.31 17.34 10.87
C TYR A 581 -9.24 17.06 12.05
N TRP A 582 -9.54 18.09 12.82
CA TRP A 582 -10.39 17.97 13.99
C TRP A 582 -11.01 19.32 14.34
N LEU A 583 -12.26 19.29 14.80
CA LEU A 583 -12.97 20.42 15.39
C LEU A 583 -13.52 19.96 16.74
N HIS A 584 -13.23 20.71 17.80
CA HIS A 584 -13.73 20.40 19.12
C HIS A 584 -15.26 20.47 19.14
N PRO A 585 -16.00 19.55 19.79
CA PRO A 585 -17.47 19.54 19.78
C PRO A 585 -18.13 20.78 20.42
N ARG A 586 -17.58 21.27 21.53
CA ARG A 586 -18.12 22.43 22.27
C ARG A 586 -17.43 23.78 22.00
N THR A 587 -16.12 23.79 21.75
CA THR A 587 -15.34 25.01 21.52
C THR A 587 -15.01 25.18 20.04
N SER A 588 -14.49 26.34 19.65
CA SER A 588 -13.97 26.62 18.30
C SER A 588 -12.51 26.18 18.11
N ALA A 589 -11.97 25.34 19.01
CA ALA A 589 -10.63 24.78 18.86
C ALA A 589 -10.61 23.79 17.69
N GLN A 590 -9.62 23.88 16.82
CA GLN A 590 -9.53 23.06 15.61
C GLN A 590 -8.09 22.79 15.21
N ILE A 591 -7.88 21.65 14.54
CA ILE A 591 -6.60 21.26 13.96
C ILE A 591 -6.76 21.21 12.45
N HIS A 592 -5.84 21.85 11.74
CA HIS A 592 -5.78 21.83 10.28
C HIS A 592 -4.40 21.36 9.83
N LEU A 593 -4.39 20.58 8.75
CA LEU A 593 -3.20 20.40 7.95
C LEU A 593 -3.01 21.63 7.08
N LEU A 594 -2.16 22.54 7.54
CA LEU A 594 -1.79 23.76 6.86
C LEU A 594 -0.30 24.02 7.06
N GLY A 595 0.40 24.28 5.97
CA GLY A 595 1.83 24.57 5.98
C GLY A 595 2.16 26.02 6.33
N ASN A 596 3.43 26.27 6.60
CA ASN A 596 3.93 27.63 6.71
C ASN A 596 4.09 28.25 5.31
N ILE A 597 3.18 29.15 4.94
CA ILE A 597 3.14 29.78 3.60
C ILE A 597 4.48 30.41 3.19
N VAL A 598 5.23 30.98 4.16
CA VAL A 598 6.52 31.62 3.87
C VAL A 598 7.55 30.57 3.47
N ILE A 599 7.63 29.46 4.20
CA ILE A 599 8.54 28.34 3.88
C ILE A 599 8.13 27.70 2.56
N TRP A 600 6.84 27.49 2.35
CA TRP A 600 6.28 26.83 1.17
C TRP A 600 6.61 27.60 -0.12
N VAL A 601 6.27 28.90 -0.16
CA VAL A 601 6.56 29.76 -1.31
C VAL A 601 8.06 29.90 -1.53
N SER A 602 8.83 30.05 -0.45
CA SER A 602 10.29 30.18 -0.53
C SER A 602 10.96 28.89 -1.03
N GLY A 603 10.44 27.72 -0.67
CA GLY A 603 10.91 26.43 -1.15
C GLY A 603 10.70 26.28 -2.66
N SER A 604 9.51 26.62 -3.14
CA SER A 604 9.20 26.66 -4.58
C SER A 604 10.06 27.68 -5.34
N LEU A 605 10.26 28.86 -4.77
CA LEU A 605 11.14 29.89 -5.33
C LEU A 605 12.61 29.43 -5.37
N ALA A 606 13.11 28.80 -4.31
CA ALA A 606 14.47 28.28 -4.28
C ALA A 606 14.70 27.17 -5.31
N LEU A 607 13.70 26.32 -5.54
CA LEU A 607 13.74 25.32 -6.61
C LEU A 607 13.84 25.97 -7.99
N ALA A 608 13.04 27.01 -8.26
CA ALA A 608 13.11 27.77 -9.50
C ALA A 608 14.47 28.46 -9.69
N ILE A 609 14.98 29.12 -8.65
CA ILE A 609 16.31 29.75 -8.66
C ILE A 609 17.40 28.70 -8.88
N TYR A 610 17.33 27.55 -8.20
CA TYR A 610 18.27 26.44 -8.41
C TYR A 610 18.28 25.99 -9.87
N ALA A 611 17.10 25.79 -10.48
CA ALA A 611 16.97 25.36 -11.87
C ALA A 611 17.56 26.39 -12.85
N LEU A 612 17.23 27.68 -12.65
CA LEU A 612 17.74 28.78 -13.49
C LEU A 612 19.26 28.93 -13.38
N LEU A 613 19.82 28.91 -12.16
CA LEU A 613 21.26 28.98 -11.93
C LEU A 613 21.97 27.74 -12.51
N SER A 614 21.40 26.55 -12.33
CA SER A 614 21.97 25.31 -12.87
C SER A 614 22.01 25.32 -14.39
N LEU A 615 20.92 25.77 -15.04
CA LEU A 615 20.86 25.93 -16.49
C LEU A 615 21.89 26.97 -16.97
N TRP A 616 21.99 28.11 -16.27
CA TRP A 616 22.96 29.16 -16.56
C TRP A 616 24.40 28.65 -16.49
N TYR A 617 24.78 27.98 -15.40
CA TYR A 617 26.12 27.41 -15.22
C TYR A 617 26.39 26.31 -16.26
N LEU A 618 25.40 25.48 -16.59
CA LEU A 618 25.54 24.42 -17.60
C LEU A 618 25.82 25.02 -18.99
N LEU A 619 25.06 26.04 -19.40
CA LEU A 619 25.23 26.72 -20.68
C LEU A 619 26.59 27.41 -20.78
N ARG A 620 27.06 28.04 -19.69
CA ARG A 620 28.38 28.70 -19.66
C ARG A 620 29.53 27.71 -19.66
N ARG A 621 29.41 26.60 -18.92
CA ARG A 621 30.38 25.49 -18.97
C ARG A 621 30.47 24.88 -20.37
N ARG A 622 29.34 24.72 -21.08
CA ARG A 622 29.34 24.28 -22.49
C ARG A 622 30.09 25.24 -23.42
N ARG A 623 30.19 26.52 -23.06
CA ARG A 623 30.99 27.55 -23.74
C ARG A 623 32.41 27.69 -23.17
N ASN A 624 32.89 26.72 -22.39
CA ASN A 624 34.18 26.73 -21.69
C ASN A 624 34.38 27.87 -20.68
N VAL A 625 33.30 28.53 -20.23
CA VAL A 625 33.34 29.55 -19.18
C VAL A 625 32.99 28.91 -17.85
N HIS A 626 33.99 28.80 -16.96
CA HIS A 626 33.88 28.10 -15.69
C HIS A 626 33.65 29.08 -14.53
N ASP A 627 32.38 29.37 -14.21
CA ASP A 627 32.02 30.32 -13.14
C ASP A 627 32.32 29.79 -11.73
N LEU A 628 32.28 28.47 -11.55
CA LEU A 628 32.48 27.80 -10.27
C LEU A 628 33.71 26.89 -10.34
N PRO A 629 34.50 26.79 -9.25
CA PRO A 629 35.49 25.72 -9.10
C PRO A 629 34.87 24.34 -9.30
N GLN A 630 35.66 23.37 -9.77
CA GLN A 630 35.17 22.02 -10.09
C GLN A 630 34.52 21.34 -8.88
N ASP A 631 35.10 21.47 -7.68
CA ASP A 631 34.54 20.88 -6.46
C ASP A 631 33.22 21.52 -6.03
N ALA A 632 33.11 22.84 -6.17
CA ALA A 632 31.87 23.57 -5.88
C ALA A 632 30.76 23.15 -6.85
N TRP A 633 31.09 22.93 -8.12
CA TRP A 633 30.15 22.43 -9.11
C TRP A 633 29.68 21.01 -8.84
N LEU A 634 30.59 20.09 -8.50
CA LEU A 634 30.21 18.72 -8.16
C LEU A 634 29.29 18.68 -6.92
N ARG A 635 29.59 19.50 -5.90
CA ARG A 635 28.72 19.68 -4.73
C ARG A 635 27.34 20.22 -5.12
N TRP A 636 27.29 21.24 -5.97
CA TRP A 636 26.05 21.83 -6.46
C TRP A 636 25.18 20.82 -7.23
N VAL A 637 25.80 20.05 -8.14
CA VAL A 637 25.11 19.00 -8.91
C VAL A 637 24.60 17.88 -8.01
N LEU A 638 25.39 17.43 -7.04
CA LEU A 638 24.97 16.40 -6.08
C LEU A 638 23.80 16.88 -5.21
N ALA A 639 23.87 18.11 -4.69
CA ALA A 639 22.80 18.70 -3.89
C ALA A 639 21.51 18.85 -4.70
N GLY A 640 21.59 19.25 -5.97
CA GLY A 640 20.42 19.27 -6.85
C GLY A 640 19.88 17.91 -7.21
N ALA A 641 20.75 16.95 -7.52
CA ALA A 641 20.35 15.60 -7.83
C ALA A 641 19.55 14.99 -6.68
N LEU A 642 19.96 15.23 -5.43
CA LEU A 642 19.26 14.73 -4.25
C LEU A 642 18.04 15.57 -3.87
N CYS A 643 18.16 16.90 -3.76
CA CYS A 643 17.07 17.74 -3.26
C CYS A 643 16.07 18.09 -4.37
N ALA A 644 16.51 18.62 -5.51
CA ALA A 644 15.61 18.93 -6.63
C ALA A 644 15.10 17.64 -7.31
N GLY A 645 15.96 16.63 -7.47
CA GLY A 645 15.56 15.31 -7.96
C GLY A 645 14.61 14.61 -6.98
N GLY A 646 14.88 14.69 -5.66
CA GLY A 646 14.00 14.16 -4.62
C GLY A 646 12.63 14.79 -4.59
N TRP A 647 12.53 16.11 -4.79
CA TRP A 647 11.26 16.79 -5.02
C TRP A 647 10.56 16.26 -6.27
N ALA A 648 11.27 16.16 -7.41
CA ALA A 648 10.67 15.76 -8.68
C ALA A 648 10.10 14.33 -8.62
N VAL A 649 10.85 13.36 -8.09
CA VAL A 649 10.35 11.97 -8.01
C VAL A 649 9.20 11.80 -7.01
N ASN A 650 9.14 12.62 -5.97
CA ASN A 650 8.06 12.58 -4.97
C ASN A 650 6.89 13.51 -5.34
N TYR A 651 6.90 14.17 -6.49
CA TYR A 651 5.83 15.09 -6.90
C TYR A 651 5.25 14.76 -8.28
N LEU A 652 6.10 14.58 -9.29
CA LEU A 652 5.67 14.37 -10.68
C LEU A 652 4.80 13.12 -10.90
N PRO A 653 5.04 11.97 -10.24
CA PRO A 653 4.20 10.78 -10.45
C PRO A 653 2.72 11.00 -10.14
N PHE A 654 2.38 11.94 -9.24
CA PHE A 654 0.98 12.21 -8.86
C PHE A 654 0.13 12.80 -10.00
N PHE A 655 0.75 13.39 -11.03
CA PHE A 655 0.03 13.84 -12.23
C PHE A 655 -0.44 12.69 -13.12
N LEU A 656 0.14 11.50 -12.96
CA LEU A 656 -0.18 10.30 -13.74
C LEU A 656 -1.10 9.34 -12.98
N MET A 657 -1.47 9.68 -11.74
CA MET A 657 -2.28 8.84 -10.87
C MET A 657 -3.76 9.22 -10.94
N GLU A 658 -4.59 8.28 -11.38
CA GLU A 658 -6.05 8.37 -11.33
C GLU A 658 -6.54 7.84 -9.97
N LYS A 659 -6.25 8.58 -8.89
CA LYS A 659 -6.71 8.28 -7.52
C LYS A 659 -7.13 9.56 -6.82
N THR A 660 -7.90 9.44 -5.73
CA THR A 660 -8.17 10.56 -4.83
C THR A 660 -6.89 10.97 -4.11
N LEU A 661 -6.48 12.23 -4.28
CA LEU A 661 -5.25 12.78 -3.72
C LEU A 661 -5.56 13.85 -2.66
N PHE A 662 -4.56 14.12 -1.84
CA PHE A 662 -4.64 14.95 -0.64
C PHE A 662 -3.31 15.66 -0.40
N LEU A 663 -3.34 16.81 0.28
CA LEU A 663 -2.16 17.66 0.53
C LEU A 663 -1.00 16.91 1.22
N TYR A 664 -1.29 15.95 2.09
CA TYR A 664 -0.25 15.22 2.83
C TYR A 664 0.66 14.37 1.93
N HIS A 665 0.21 14.02 0.71
CA HIS A 665 1.03 13.32 -0.28
C HIS A 665 2.21 14.16 -0.77
N TYR A 666 2.12 15.49 -0.69
CA TYR A 666 3.19 16.41 -1.08
C TYR A 666 4.31 16.52 -0.03
N LEU A 667 4.08 16.10 1.21
CA LEU A 667 5.00 16.38 2.32
C LEU A 667 6.39 15.74 2.16
N PRO A 668 6.55 14.52 1.62
CA PRO A 668 7.87 14.01 1.25
C PRO A 668 8.60 14.94 0.27
N ALA A 669 7.93 15.44 -0.77
CA ALA A 669 8.51 16.38 -1.73
C ALA A 669 8.88 17.73 -1.08
N LEU A 670 8.01 18.24 -0.20
CA LEU A 670 8.27 19.45 0.59
C LEU A 670 9.54 19.31 1.43
N THR A 671 9.80 18.15 2.05
CA THR A 671 11.01 17.97 2.86
C THR A 671 12.28 18.16 2.05
N PHE A 672 12.31 17.70 0.79
CA PHE A 672 13.43 17.93 -0.11
C PHE A 672 13.57 19.40 -0.54
N GLN A 673 12.46 20.14 -0.70
CA GLN A 673 12.51 21.59 -0.92
C GLN A 673 13.08 22.34 0.28
N ILE A 674 12.69 21.95 1.50
CA ILE A 674 13.22 22.52 2.74
C ILE A 674 14.73 22.31 2.85
N LEU A 675 15.24 21.14 2.42
CA LEU A 675 16.69 20.88 2.35
C LEU A 675 17.40 21.73 1.29
N LEU A 676 16.77 21.96 0.13
CA LEU A 676 17.35 22.75 -0.96
C LEU A 676 17.46 24.24 -0.62
N LEU A 677 16.50 24.78 0.11
CA LEU A 677 16.38 26.23 0.33
C LEU A 677 17.64 26.84 0.98
N PRO A 678 18.16 26.36 2.13
CA PRO A 678 19.41 26.85 2.70
C PRO A 678 20.65 26.63 1.82
N VAL A 679 20.66 25.57 1.02
CA VAL A 679 21.74 25.30 0.04
C VAL A 679 21.77 26.39 -1.02
N VAL A 680 20.63 26.79 -1.56
CA VAL A 680 20.52 27.89 -2.53
C VAL A 680 20.88 29.23 -1.90
N LEU A 681 20.40 29.50 -0.68
CA LEU A 681 20.74 30.74 0.03
C LEU A 681 22.25 30.86 0.28
N GLN A 682 22.90 29.77 0.72
CA GLN A 682 24.35 29.77 0.88
C GLN A 682 25.06 30.00 -0.46
N HIS A 683 24.62 29.33 -1.53
CA HIS A 683 25.22 29.49 -2.86
C HIS A 683 25.14 30.93 -3.38
N ILE A 684 24.02 31.62 -3.15
CA ILE A 684 23.85 33.03 -3.52
C ILE A 684 24.82 33.92 -2.72
N SER A 685 24.92 33.71 -1.42
CA SER A 685 25.84 34.46 -0.55
C SER A 685 27.30 34.28 -0.96
N ASP A 686 27.71 33.03 -1.23
CA ASP A 686 29.11 32.69 -1.49
C ASP A 686 29.55 33.12 -2.90
N HIS A 687 28.71 32.93 -3.91
CA HIS A 687 29.09 33.08 -5.32
C HIS A 687 28.46 34.26 -6.07
N LEU A 688 27.28 34.75 -5.67
CA LEU A 688 26.62 35.89 -6.32
C LEU A 688 26.94 37.22 -5.63
N CYS A 689 26.97 37.25 -4.30
CA CYS A 689 27.31 38.45 -3.53
C CYS A 689 28.84 38.69 -3.55
N ARG A 690 29.27 39.67 -4.34
CA ARG A 690 30.71 39.96 -4.57
C ARG A 690 31.30 40.88 -3.51
N SER A 691 30.53 41.84 -2.98
CA SER A 691 31.01 42.79 -1.97
C SER A 691 30.63 42.37 -0.55
N GLN A 692 31.44 42.77 0.44
CA GLN A 692 31.15 42.48 1.85
C GLN A 692 29.82 43.12 2.29
N LEU A 693 29.52 44.33 1.80
CA LEU A 693 28.24 44.98 2.07
C LEU A 693 27.06 44.16 1.52
N GLN A 694 27.15 43.64 0.29
CA GLN A 694 26.10 42.78 -0.28
C GLN A 694 25.90 41.51 0.56
N ARG A 695 26.98 40.87 1.01
CA ARG A 695 26.90 39.67 1.86
C ARG A 695 26.26 39.96 3.22
N SER A 696 26.64 41.06 3.87
CA SER A 696 26.04 41.48 5.14
C SER A 696 24.55 41.83 4.98
N VAL A 697 24.18 42.57 3.94
CA VAL A 697 22.78 42.90 3.63
C VAL A 697 21.98 41.64 3.33
N PHE A 698 22.50 40.74 2.49
CA PHE A 698 21.85 39.47 2.18
C PHE A 698 21.66 38.61 3.43
N SER A 699 22.68 38.51 4.29
CA SER A 699 22.59 37.77 5.55
C SER A 699 21.52 38.37 6.48
N ALA A 700 21.44 39.70 6.57
CA ALA A 700 20.41 40.38 7.34
C ALA A 700 18.99 40.10 6.79
N LEU A 701 18.83 40.08 5.45
CA LEU A 701 17.58 39.70 4.80
C LEU A 701 17.20 38.25 5.07
N VAL A 702 18.16 37.32 5.05
CA VAL A 702 17.93 35.92 5.40
C VAL A 702 17.46 35.79 6.85
N VAL A 703 18.08 36.49 7.79
CA VAL A 703 17.65 36.50 9.21
C VAL A 703 16.26 37.11 9.38
N ALA A 704 15.95 38.20 8.67
CA ALA A 704 14.61 38.80 8.68
C ALA A 704 13.56 37.84 8.11
N TRP A 705 13.89 37.14 7.03
CA TRP A 705 13.03 36.12 6.42
C TRP A 705 12.79 34.93 7.36
N TYR A 706 13.82 34.40 8.02
CA TYR A 706 13.68 33.38 9.05
C TYR A 706 12.78 33.84 10.21
N SER A 707 12.95 35.09 10.64
CA SER A 707 12.11 35.69 11.68
C SER A 707 10.64 35.75 11.26
N SER A 708 10.36 36.08 9.98
CA SER A 708 9.02 36.03 9.41
C SER A 708 8.45 34.60 9.40
N ALA A 709 9.24 33.61 8.98
CA ALA A 709 8.81 32.20 9.03
C ALA A 709 8.48 31.74 10.46
N CYS A 710 9.30 32.10 11.45
CA CYS A 710 9.02 31.84 12.87
C CYS A 710 7.75 32.55 13.36
N HIS A 711 7.53 33.79 12.93
CA HIS A 711 6.31 34.54 13.27
C HIS A 711 5.07 33.84 12.72
N VAL A 712 5.07 33.44 11.44
CA VAL A 712 3.97 32.68 10.83
C VAL A 712 3.70 31.37 11.55
N SER A 713 4.76 30.63 11.91
CA SER A 713 4.62 29.37 12.64
C SER A 713 3.92 29.56 13.99
N ASN A 714 4.29 30.63 14.72
CA ASN A 714 3.65 31.00 15.98
C ASN A 714 2.20 31.46 15.81
N THR A 715 1.90 32.19 14.73
CA THR A 715 0.54 32.65 14.41
C THR A 715 -0.39 31.48 14.05
N LEU A 716 0.12 30.48 13.31
CA LEU A 716 -0.63 29.26 12.94
C LEU A 716 -0.59 28.16 14.02
N ARG A 717 0.16 28.35 15.10
CA ARG A 717 0.29 27.40 16.22
C ARG A 717 -1.06 26.91 16.76
N PRO A 718 -2.08 27.78 17.00
CA PRO A 718 -3.39 27.31 17.48
C PRO A 718 -4.06 26.29 16.54
N LEU A 719 -3.88 26.43 15.23
CA LEU A 719 -4.41 25.49 14.22
C LEU A 719 -3.55 24.23 14.07
N THR A 720 -2.31 24.26 14.56
CA THR A 720 -1.37 23.13 14.51
C THR A 720 -1.56 22.20 15.71
N TYR A 721 -1.67 22.76 16.93
CA TYR A 721 -1.82 22.00 18.17
C TYR A 721 -3.28 21.84 18.61
N GLY A 722 -4.19 22.70 18.13
CA GLY A 722 -5.57 22.76 18.57
C GLY A 722 -5.75 23.26 20.01
N ASP A 723 -4.70 23.77 20.66
CA ASP A 723 -4.64 23.98 22.11
C ASP A 723 -5.39 25.24 22.59
N LYS A 724 -5.72 26.17 21.67
CA LYS A 724 -6.44 27.40 21.96
C LYS A 724 -7.70 27.50 21.10
N SER A 725 -8.83 27.82 21.74
CA SER A 725 -10.05 28.21 21.04
C SER A 725 -9.94 29.66 20.57
N LEU A 726 -10.15 29.90 19.29
CA LEU A 726 -10.11 31.23 18.68
C LEU A 726 -11.52 31.76 18.41
N SER A 727 -11.71 33.07 18.54
CA SER A 727 -12.96 33.73 18.18
C SER A 727 -13.20 33.67 16.66
N PRO A 728 -14.46 33.80 16.18
CA PRO A 728 -14.75 33.84 14.75
C PRO A 728 -13.99 34.95 14.00
N HIS A 729 -13.72 36.08 14.65
CA HIS A 729 -12.94 37.17 14.06
C HIS A 729 -11.46 36.77 13.89
N GLU A 730 -10.84 36.16 14.90
CA GLU A 730 -9.46 35.66 14.81
C GLU A 730 -9.33 34.55 13.77
N LEU A 731 -10.30 33.65 13.67
CA LEU A 731 -10.31 32.60 12.65
C LEU A 731 -10.42 33.17 11.23
N LYS A 732 -11.22 34.24 11.03
CA LYS A 732 -11.24 34.97 9.76
C LYS A 732 -9.91 35.65 9.47
N ALA A 733 -9.25 36.22 10.49
CA ALA A 733 -7.94 36.86 10.33
C ALA A 733 -6.83 35.86 9.96
N LEU A 734 -6.96 34.58 10.33
CA LEU A 734 -6.05 33.51 9.92
C LEU A 734 -6.32 32.97 8.50
N ARG A 735 -7.46 33.31 7.89
CA ARG A 735 -7.80 32.93 6.52
C ARG A 735 -7.10 33.88 5.54
N TRP A 736 -5.80 33.69 5.35
CA TRP A 736 -5.00 34.53 4.44
C TRP A 736 -5.26 34.25 2.96
N LYS A 737 -5.80 33.07 2.63
CA LYS A 737 -6.29 32.73 1.30
C LYS A 737 -7.76 32.39 1.35
N ASP A 738 -8.52 32.84 0.36
CA ASP A 738 -9.94 32.53 0.24
C ASP A 738 -10.17 31.02 0.05
N SER A 739 -9.22 30.31 -0.55
CA SER A 739 -9.28 28.87 -0.74
C SER A 739 -9.09 28.05 0.55
N TRP A 740 -8.65 28.67 1.66
CA TRP A 740 -8.51 27.99 2.95
C TRP A 740 -9.85 27.84 3.64
N ASP A 741 -10.32 26.59 3.73
CA ASP A 741 -11.54 26.16 4.41
C ASP A 741 -11.32 26.06 5.93
N ILE A 742 -11.11 27.21 6.58
CA ILE A 742 -11.10 27.31 8.05
C ILE A 742 -12.54 27.27 8.55
N LEU A 743 -12.86 26.33 9.45
CA LEU A 743 -14.22 26.15 9.92
C LEU A 743 -14.59 27.26 10.91
N ILE A 744 -15.66 27.98 10.62
CA ILE A 744 -16.23 29.01 11.49
C ILE A 744 -17.64 28.58 11.84
N ARG A 745 -17.90 28.33 13.13
CA ARG A 745 -19.25 28.04 13.62
C ARG A 745 -20.12 29.28 13.42
N LYS A 746 -21.22 29.13 12.69
CA LYS A 746 -22.34 30.07 12.78
C LYS A 746 -23.07 29.74 14.08
N HIS A 747 -23.27 30.75 14.93
CA HIS A 747 -23.92 30.62 16.23
C HIS A 747 -25.35 30.09 16.10
#